data_AF-A0AAN8PSV5-F1
#
_entry.id   AF-A0AAN8PSV5-F1
#
_cell.length_a   1.000
_cell.length_b   1.000
_cell.length_c   1.000
_cell.angle_alpha   90.00
_cell.angle_beta   90.00
_cell.angle_gamma   90.00
#
_symmetry.space_group_name_H-M   'P 1'
#
loop_
_entity.id
_entity.type
_entity.pdbx_description
1 polymer ?
#
loop_
_entity_poly.entity_id
_entity_poly.type
_entity_poly.pdbx_seq_one_letter_code
_entity_poly.pdbx_strand_id
1 'polypeptide(L)'
;MSSHPPRSKGSPAPNRRGSQAPSPNKSPPRRSSKTPSPTRIYNQSPIRVTSAKSQDGSTKSRNGSTKSRSGSAGKRIGSGKLQSLKRSGSASPLPPILDRKPKKPIGKDQGELTEKGMKIVDMSGQGMTSIPVTVTATRDIGELCLASNNLRILPADIQKLVNLEKLDISKNGLRCVNPEDFSGIPTEFTKLTQLQELKISECNLPFIPPAIWTLCNLKVLDVSRNKINMLLPEVGNLVALQKLNLQQTNITSLPQEIAYCQELEEILLWGNSIESLPETLPEMPKLRKLAINYRSFCSVVDSYMENLLRKGQIRSEHIPNVVFELPALECLDLESTKINHLPDIYNVNLQEFYVSKNFLQNVPDTIYNLKHLRVIDLSHNLIMKIPDDLGQLRSLTFLKLNNNLFEKVPVAIGKLSNLETLDMSNNRIRHLPPEIRSLCRLHTLLLENNNLQALPDSICELTRLETLDVTNNSLKHLPMKLYMLSNLTVAHSYRKLHKRGLWLYQNPLETPPPEIWRTDKPDQIYDFLKKQHIIKIDNLQRQKILMFGESQCGKTSLAYTLVQNKSFLTREKVDKTRVLKQLLWRTDNKVEFLINDFGGDKVYKITYPLFTDSKSLVFVVYDSSTFHEKNYHDMIGKWIDMLVCNAPGTVVKIIGTKSDLDPYTMNYEPQKETIISLVQKQLSVYYKNLTDELNVVERDVELIQAAQSSVDNLRTDAEDAILKLLQVRQRKLIELRSCQLRINPKISIVSSSDGISGIPELISDVEFLVIDKTLFPNAQCKIPEKWEKFKAQLKRHKSTYLLWDKVEEIAENNKISSEEMESCIQHFHDIGDIIWFSDVPGLSEILFQRPRELFNLLGTLFRHDMDDFLNFETCKLFRSRGNFTAEEFVEVRERFLLCGQISRPLLNCFLFYQNVDQNLMSDLLELLPLLDLCYTIPEPESPSGHLFSLPLMVLPWYNTDTELNEIADVWPEKPPNNEKEASVIYSFPFHGTDTIFEKCVSTIQDLVLTRMDWKCAVFATTEDESVLLREGVDIQSCPIIKLTVRGTDFSSILELLTDLVQVINTLLIRHPGIYWKIDFPMKNIDFLSKVTSMPDVKFENTDHMLTAVTS
;
A
#
# COMPACT_ATOMS: atom_id res chain seq x y z
N MET A 1 65.96 68.04 17.88
CA MET A 1 65.02 67.87 19.00
C MET A 1 63.74 67.26 18.39
N SER A 2 63.46 65.95 18.53
CA SER A 2 63.02 65.20 19.72
C SER A 2 61.57 65.56 20.13
N SER A 3 60.64 64.63 20.41
CA SER A 3 60.70 63.15 20.45
C SER A 3 59.36 62.52 20.88
N HIS A 4 59.00 61.33 20.36
CA HIS A 4 58.24 60.23 21.03
C HIS A 4 56.78 60.51 21.53
N PRO A 5 55.97 59.52 22.01
CA PRO A 5 56.27 58.16 22.51
C PRO A 5 55.35 57.01 21.90
N PRO A 6 55.01 55.84 22.53
CA PRO A 6 55.49 54.55 21.96
C PRO A 6 54.59 53.26 22.02
N ARG A 7 55.14 52.13 21.49
CA ARG A 7 54.94 50.68 21.84
C ARG A 7 53.64 49.90 21.51
N SER A 8 53.76 48.87 20.64
CA SER A 8 53.72 47.42 20.99
C SER A 8 54.09 46.50 19.78
N LYS A 9 54.04 45.15 19.89
CA LYS A 9 54.75 44.12 19.05
C LYS A 9 53.81 43.19 18.24
N GLY A 10 54.22 42.42 17.20
CA GLY A 10 55.44 42.47 16.38
C GLY A 10 56.09 41.12 15.91
N SER A 11 55.91 40.76 14.62
CA SER A 11 56.93 40.09 13.71
C SER A 11 57.18 38.54 13.81
N PRO A 12 57.91 37.85 12.88
CA PRO A 12 58.77 38.33 11.75
C PRO A 12 58.84 37.56 10.37
N ALA A 13 58.99 38.33 9.26
CA ALA A 13 59.99 38.28 8.12
C ALA A 13 60.55 36.96 7.47
N PRO A 14 61.45 36.95 6.43
CA PRO A 14 61.92 37.97 5.43
C PRO A 14 62.17 37.51 3.94
N ASN A 15 62.56 38.44 3.04
CA ASN A 15 63.45 38.31 1.82
C ASN A 15 62.96 37.53 0.54
N ARG A 16 63.45 37.70 -0.72
CA ARG A 16 64.47 38.57 -1.42
C ARG A 16 64.36 38.45 -2.97
N ARG A 17 64.69 39.52 -3.74
CA ARG A 17 65.26 39.57 -5.16
C ARG A 17 64.50 38.84 -6.31
N GLY A 18 64.63 39.15 -7.62
CA GLY A 18 65.27 40.27 -8.34
C GLY A 18 65.50 39.97 -9.85
N SER A 19 65.37 41.00 -10.70
CA SER A 19 66.05 41.25 -12.01
C SER A 19 65.94 40.33 -13.26
N GLN A 20 65.71 41.01 -14.40
CA GLN A 20 66.28 40.81 -15.76
C GLN A 20 65.61 39.91 -16.83
N ALA A 21 65.56 40.48 -18.05
CA ALA A 21 65.21 39.88 -19.36
C ALA A 21 66.48 39.21 -19.99
N PRO A 22 66.51 38.60 -21.21
CA PRO A 22 65.84 39.05 -22.44
C PRO A 22 65.33 37.94 -23.43
N SER A 23 64.70 38.41 -24.52
CA SER A 23 64.54 37.74 -25.82
C SER A 23 65.86 37.69 -26.63
N PRO A 24 65.95 37.18 -27.89
CA PRO A 24 65.16 36.16 -28.63
C PRO A 24 66.05 35.03 -29.22
N ASN A 25 65.51 34.02 -29.93
CA ASN A 25 66.21 33.44 -31.11
C ASN A 25 65.38 32.56 -32.07
N LYS A 26 65.31 33.02 -33.32
CA LYS A 26 65.56 32.33 -34.62
C LYS A 26 65.25 30.83 -34.82
N SER A 27 64.40 30.61 -35.84
CA SER A 27 64.30 29.48 -36.80
C SER A 27 65.56 29.27 -37.70
N PRO A 28 65.57 28.45 -38.77
CA PRO A 28 65.07 27.09 -39.05
C PRO A 28 66.29 26.15 -39.43
N PRO A 29 66.51 25.56 -40.65
CA PRO A 29 65.68 24.75 -41.59
C PRO A 29 66.30 23.39 -42.07
N ARG A 30 65.47 22.40 -42.44
CA ARG A 30 65.70 21.33 -43.46
C ARG A 30 64.34 20.66 -43.78
N ARG A 31 63.67 20.80 -44.94
CA ARG A 31 63.90 20.45 -46.37
C ARG A 31 63.67 18.97 -46.76
N SER A 32 63.02 18.81 -47.92
CA SER A 32 62.60 17.58 -48.67
C SER A 32 61.64 16.63 -47.94
N SER A 33 60.45 16.25 -48.45
CA SER A 33 59.93 16.01 -49.82
C SER A 33 60.41 14.72 -50.48
N LYS A 34 59.62 13.63 -50.34
CA LYS A 34 59.39 12.57 -51.35
C LYS A 34 58.34 11.56 -50.87
N THR A 35 57.53 11.12 -51.83
CA THR A 35 56.72 9.89 -51.90
C THR A 35 57.54 8.62 -51.51
N PRO A 36 56.93 7.47 -51.10
CA PRO A 36 55.76 6.91 -51.79
C PRO A 36 54.70 6.11 -50.98
N SER A 37 53.63 5.80 -51.70
CA SER A 37 52.67 4.69 -51.55
C SER A 37 53.32 3.33 -51.94
N PRO A 38 52.64 2.18 -52.20
CA PRO A 38 51.20 1.93 -52.31
C PRO A 38 50.69 0.54 -51.81
N THR A 39 49.47 0.15 -52.25
CA THR A 39 49.04 -1.23 -52.64
C THR A 39 48.72 -2.26 -51.53
N ARG A 40 47.69 -3.13 -51.63
CA ARG A 40 46.55 -3.31 -52.59
C ARG A 40 45.57 -4.39 -52.03
N ILE A 41 44.27 -4.36 -52.34
CA ILE A 41 43.44 -5.40 -53.04
C ILE A 41 42.10 -5.54 -52.26
N TYR A 42 40.86 -5.55 -52.80
CA TYR A 42 40.35 -5.46 -54.20
C TYR A 42 38.97 -4.74 -54.29
N ASN A 43 38.73 -4.06 -55.42
CA ASN A 43 37.52 -4.02 -56.28
C ASN A 43 36.07 -3.86 -55.72
N GLN A 44 35.13 -3.21 -56.42
CA GLN A 44 35.21 -2.28 -57.57
C GLN A 44 33.91 -1.46 -57.69
N SER A 45 34.01 -0.27 -58.29
CA SER A 45 32.90 0.63 -58.67
C SER A 45 32.31 0.21 -60.06
N PRO A 46 31.52 0.98 -60.88
CA PRO A 46 31.56 2.45 -61.03
C PRO A 46 30.30 3.23 -61.54
N ILE A 47 30.52 4.54 -61.73
CA ILE A 47 29.89 5.54 -62.65
C ILE A 47 28.71 6.42 -62.17
N ARG A 48 28.89 7.73 -62.45
CA ARG A 48 28.02 8.91 -62.27
C ARG A 48 26.93 9.01 -63.36
N VAL A 49 26.01 9.99 -63.26
CA VAL A 49 25.94 11.19 -64.16
C VAL A 49 24.72 12.07 -63.80
N THR A 50 24.74 13.29 -64.33
CA THR A 50 23.94 14.49 -64.04
C THR A 50 22.48 14.50 -64.54
N SER A 51 21.73 15.46 -64.00
CA SER A 51 20.45 15.98 -64.53
C SER A 51 20.50 16.51 -65.97
N ALA A 52 19.48 16.25 -66.80
CA ALA A 52 18.95 17.17 -67.82
C ALA A 52 17.64 16.71 -68.51
N LYS A 53 16.64 17.63 -68.56
CA LYS A 53 15.70 17.96 -69.68
C LYS A 53 14.68 16.96 -70.28
N SER A 54 13.59 17.59 -70.79
CA SER A 54 12.59 17.15 -71.79
C SER A 54 11.60 16.06 -71.33
N GLN A 55 10.28 16.26 -71.46
CA GLN A 55 9.45 16.15 -72.69
C GLN A 55 9.56 14.74 -73.32
N ASP A 56 8.47 14.06 -73.72
CA ASP A 56 7.17 14.60 -74.15
C ASP A 56 6.04 13.55 -74.11
N GLY A 57 4.80 14.00 -74.32
CA GLY A 57 3.84 13.29 -75.18
C GLY A 57 2.97 12.14 -74.64
N SER A 58 1.66 12.33 -74.86
CA SER A 58 0.62 11.36 -75.30
C SER A 58 -0.58 11.21 -74.34
N THR A 59 -1.62 12.06 -74.43
CA THR A 59 -2.73 12.10 -75.42
C THR A 59 -3.92 11.17 -75.15
N LYS A 60 -5.07 11.84 -74.93
CA LYS A 60 -6.39 11.60 -75.52
C LYS A 60 -7.32 10.50 -74.98
N SER A 61 -8.44 11.02 -74.47
CA SER A 61 -9.82 10.51 -74.63
C SER A 61 -10.23 9.34 -73.72
N ARG A 62 -11.51 9.16 -73.36
CA ARG A 62 -12.73 9.51 -74.13
C ARG A 62 -13.91 9.85 -73.21
N ASN A 63 -14.79 10.75 -73.65
CA ASN A 63 -16.08 11.03 -73.02
C ASN A 63 -17.03 9.82 -73.17
N GLY A 64 -18.02 9.68 -72.27
CA GLY A 64 -19.10 8.68 -72.41
C GLY A 64 -20.13 8.76 -71.29
N SER A 65 -21.19 9.55 -71.48
CA SER A 65 -22.27 9.80 -70.53
C SER A 65 -23.47 8.85 -70.69
N THR A 66 -24.50 9.03 -69.85
CA THR A 66 -25.90 8.51 -69.96
C THR A 66 -26.15 7.04 -69.55
N LYS A 67 -27.37 6.60 -69.16
CA LYS A 67 -28.51 7.17 -68.38
C LYS A 67 -29.54 6.04 -68.20
N SER A 68 -30.24 5.98 -67.05
CA SER A 68 -31.61 5.40 -66.90
C SER A 68 -31.74 3.86 -67.09
N ARG A 69 -32.81 3.14 -66.69
CA ARG A 69 -34.10 3.51 -66.06
C ARG A 69 -34.78 2.26 -65.43
N SER A 70 -35.56 2.44 -64.35
CA SER A 70 -36.76 1.65 -63.90
C SER A 70 -36.72 0.10 -63.75
N GLY A 71 -37.41 -0.52 -62.78
CA GLY A 71 -38.24 0.01 -61.68
C GLY A 71 -39.15 -1.05 -61.01
N SER A 72 -40.02 -0.62 -60.08
CA SER A 72 -41.18 -1.32 -59.46
C SER A 72 -40.95 -2.62 -58.64
N ALA A 73 -41.71 -2.96 -57.59
CA ALA A 73 -42.62 -2.21 -56.69
C ALA A 73 -42.93 -3.06 -55.43
N GLY A 74 -43.25 -2.44 -54.27
CA GLY A 74 -43.68 -3.19 -53.06
C GLY A 74 -43.91 -2.33 -51.81
N LYS A 75 -45.16 -2.28 -51.32
CA LYS A 75 -45.66 -1.61 -50.09
C LYS A 75 -45.18 -2.36 -48.80
N ARG A 76 -45.22 -1.87 -47.54
CA ARG A 76 -45.81 -0.68 -46.87
C ARG A 76 -45.28 -0.56 -45.40
N ILE A 77 -45.36 0.65 -44.80
CA ILE A 77 -45.34 0.95 -43.33
C ILE A 77 -44.00 0.66 -42.59
N GLY A 78 -43.46 1.53 -41.72
CA GLY A 78 -43.87 2.88 -41.29
C GLY A 78 -42.83 3.52 -40.34
N SER A 79 -42.99 4.82 -40.04
CA SER A 79 -42.20 5.67 -39.11
C SER A 79 -40.66 5.65 -39.26
N GLY A 80 -40.06 6.81 -39.59
CA GLY A 80 -38.60 6.92 -39.78
C GLY A 80 -37.96 8.16 -39.15
N LYS A 81 -36.68 8.35 -39.52
CA LYS A 81 -35.72 9.41 -39.12
C LYS A 81 -35.14 9.23 -37.70
N LEU A 82 -34.00 8.55 -37.59
CA LEU A 82 -32.64 9.07 -37.79
C LEU A 82 -32.26 10.21 -36.83
N GLN A 83 -31.41 9.85 -35.87
CA GLN A 83 -30.47 10.74 -35.21
C GLN A 83 -29.26 10.96 -36.16
N SER A 84 -28.69 12.16 -36.16
CA SER A 84 -27.36 12.41 -36.71
C SER A 84 -26.59 13.44 -35.87
N LEU A 85 -25.48 12.98 -35.28
CA LEU A 85 -24.32 13.73 -34.79
C LEU A 85 -24.55 15.14 -34.17
N LYS A 86 -24.52 15.21 -32.83
CA LYS A 86 -24.17 16.44 -32.12
C LYS A 86 -22.65 16.53 -31.93
N ARG A 87 -22.05 17.64 -32.38
CA ARG A 87 -20.71 18.05 -31.95
C ARG A 87 -20.78 18.63 -30.53
N SER A 88 -19.80 18.28 -29.70
CA SER A 88 -19.65 18.77 -28.33
C SER A 88 -19.09 20.19 -28.29
N GLY A 89 -19.86 21.15 -27.77
CA GLY A 89 -19.38 22.47 -27.37
C GLY A 89 -19.27 22.54 -25.85
N SER A 90 -18.15 23.04 -25.34
CA SER A 90 -17.87 23.13 -23.89
C SER A 90 -18.71 24.21 -23.22
N ALA A 91 -19.50 23.80 -22.22
CA ALA A 91 -20.22 24.70 -21.32
C ALA A 91 -19.44 24.83 -19.99
N SER A 92 -19.27 26.07 -19.54
CA SER A 92 -18.87 26.43 -18.17
C SER A 92 -19.76 27.59 -17.70
N PRO A 93 -19.96 27.77 -16.39
CA PRO A 93 -21.31 27.83 -15.85
C PRO A 93 -21.94 29.22 -15.86
N LEU A 94 -23.26 29.25 -16.08
CA LEU A 94 -24.12 30.38 -15.71
C LEU A 94 -24.18 30.50 -14.18
N PRO A 95 -24.26 31.72 -13.60
CA PRO A 95 -24.64 31.88 -12.20
C PRO A 95 -26.05 31.29 -11.98
N PRO A 96 -26.38 30.85 -10.74
CA PRO A 96 -27.56 30.05 -10.50
C PRO A 96 -28.84 30.80 -10.90
N ILE A 97 -29.58 30.21 -11.84
CA ILE A 97 -30.99 30.54 -12.02
C ILE A 97 -31.67 30.16 -10.70
N LEU A 98 -32.19 31.16 -9.97
CA LEU A 98 -33.01 30.93 -8.79
C LEU A 98 -34.11 29.93 -9.12
N ASP A 99 -34.08 28.77 -8.46
CA ASP A 99 -35.07 27.72 -8.62
C ASP A 99 -36.47 28.28 -8.34
N ARG A 100 -37.25 28.49 -9.40
CA ARG A 100 -38.69 28.68 -9.29
C ARG A 100 -39.30 27.36 -8.82
N LYS A 101 -39.40 27.18 -7.49
CA LYS A 101 -40.30 26.19 -6.88
C LYS A 101 -41.67 26.34 -7.54
N PRO A 102 -42.34 25.24 -7.95
CA PRO A 102 -43.68 25.34 -8.50
C PRO A 102 -44.64 25.86 -7.43
N LYS A 103 -45.29 27.01 -7.68
CA LYS A 103 -46.35 27.51 -6.80
C LYS A 103 -47.53 26.54 -6.82
N LYS A 104 -47.98 26.15 -5.62
CA LYS A 104 -49.23 25.40 -5.40
C LYS A 104 -50.44 26.22 -5.86
N PRO A 105 -51.58 25.59 -6.17
CA PRO A 105 -52.83 26.31 -6.42
C PRO A 105 -53.30 27.08 -5.18
N ILE A 106 -54.13 28.09 -5.44
CA ILE A 106 -54.67 29.10 -4.52
C ILE A 106 -55.16 28.49 -3.20
N GLY A 107 -54.71 29.05 -2.07
CA GLY A 107 -55.25 28.69 -0.75
C GLY A 107 -54.54 29.33 0.45
N LYS A 108 -55.25 30.28 1.10
CA LYS A 108 -54.99 30.96 2.37
C LYS A 108 -54.02 32.14 2.36
N ASP A 109 -54.60 33.32 2.55
CA ASP A 109 -53.93 34.53 2.98
C ASP A 109 -53.23 34.34 4.34
N GLN A 110 -51.90 34.31 4.32
CA GLN A 110 -51.12 35.08 5.27
C GLN A 110 -50.38 36.10 4.42
N GLY A 111 -50.96 37.29 4.29
CA GLY A 111 -50.39 38.34 3.45
C GLY A 111 -49.05 38.77 4.01
N GLU A 112 -47.97 38.49 3.28
CA GLU A 112 -46.66 39.04 3.60
C GLU A 112 -46.78 40.58 3.57
N LEU A 113 -46.30 41.23 4.63
CA LEU A 113 -46.30 42.68 4.76
C LEU A 113 -44.87 43.21 4.61
N THR A 114 -44.70 44.38 4.00
CA THR A 114 -43.42 45.11 3.99
C THR A 114 -43.04 45.54 5.41
N GLU A 115 -41.81 46.04 5.59
CA GLU A 115 -41.33 46.56 6.89
C GLU A 115 -42.21 47.68 7.47
N LYS A 116 -43.02 48.35 6.62
CA LYS A 116 -44.01 49.37 7.04
C LYS A 116 -45.44 48.83 7.22
N GLY A 117 -45.65 47.52 7.18
CA GLY A 117 -46.95 46.88 7.39
C GLY A 117 -47.88 46.91 6.16
N MET A 118 -47.37 47.18 4.96
CA MET A 118 -48.15 47.23 3.71
C MET A 118 -48.14 45.89 2.97
N LYS A 119 -49.19 45.52 2.25
CA LYS A 119 -49.30 44.24 1.53
C LYS A 119 -48.26 44.09 0.41
N ILE A 120 -47.70 42.89 0.33
CA ILE A 120 -46.90 42.40 -0.80
C ILE A 120 -47.82 41.62 -1.74
N VAL A 121 -47.79 41.95 -3.04
CA VAL A 121 -48.70 41.39 -4.05
C VAL A 121 -47.89 40.89 -5.25
N ASP A 122 -47.75 39.57 -5.39
CA ASP A 122 -47.08 38.93 -6.52
C ASP A 122 -48.08 38.28 -7.49
N MET A 123 -48.22 38.90 -8.67
CA MET A 123 -49.00 38.42 -9.81
C MET A 123 -48.09 38.11 -11.02
N SER A 124 -46.83 37.74 -10.78
CA SER A 124 -45.91 37.38 -11.85
C SER A 124 -46.30 36.09 -12.58
N GLY A 125 -45.99 36.00 -13.88
CA GLY A 125 -46.19 34.79 -14.68
C GLY A 125 -47.64 34.42 -15.02
N GLN A 126 -48.61 35.30 -14.75
CA GLN A 126 -50.04 35.08 -14.95
C GLN A 126 -50.51 35.30 -16.41
N GLY A 127 -49.63 35.76 -17.30
CA GLY A 127 -49.94 36.06 -18.70
C GLY A 127 -50.83 37.31 -18.92
N MET A 128 -51.01 38.15 -17.89
CA MET A 128 -51.93 39.30 -17.90
C MET A 128 -51.61 40.32 -18.98
N THR A 129 -52.64 40.89 -19.60
CA THR A 129 -52.54 41.99 -20.59
C THR A 129 -52.90 43.37 -20.02
N SER A 130 -53.56 43.41 -18.87
CA SER A 130 -53.90 44.62 -18.10
C SER A 130 -53.89 44.31 -16.60
N ILE A 131 -53.73 45.34 -15.76
CA ILE A 131 -53.77 45.20 -14.29
C ILE A 131 -55.24 45.22 -13.82
N PRO A 132 -55.68 44.30 -12.94
CA PRO A 132 -57.04 44.32 -12.40
C PRO A 132 -57.34 45.61 -11.62
N VAL A 133 -58.52 46.20 -11.84
CA VAL A 133 -58.97 47.44 -11.16
C VAL A 133 -59.03 47.29 -9.64
N THR A 134 -59.22 46.06 -9.13
CA THR A 134 -59.16 45.76 -7.70
C THR A 134 -57.78 46.03 -7.10
N VAL A 135 -56.70 45.84 -7.85
CA VAL A 135 -55.31 46.11 -7.41
C VAL A 135 -55.03 47.61 -7.40
N THR A 136 -55.53 48.36 -8.39
CA THR A 136 -55.34 49.83 -8.42
C THR A 136 -56.30 50.59 -7.51
N ALA A 137 -57.32 49.93 -6.94
CA ALA A 137 -58.23 50.50 -5.96
C ALA A 137 -57.70 50.42 -4.50
N THR A 138 -56.82 49.47 -4.21
CA THR A 138 -56.26 49.22 -2.86
C THR A 138 -55.09 50.15 -2.53
N ARG A 139 -55.20 50.93 -1.45
CA ARG A 139 -54.16 51.89 -1.00
C ARG A 139 -53.10 51.30 -0.07
N ASP A 140 -53.26 50.03 0.30
CA ASP A 140 -52.48 49.30 1.30
C ASP A 140 -51.43 48.36 0.69
N ILE A 141 -51.11 48.49 -0.60
CA ILE A 141 -50.03 47.75 -1.28
C ILE A 141 -48.71 48.51 -1.16
N GLY A 142 -47.66 47.83 -0.67
CA GLY A 142 -46.29 48.33 -0.56
C GLY A 142 -45.32 47.70 -1.56
N GLU A 143 -45.57 46.46 -1.99
CA GLU A 143 -44.79 45.80 -3.04
C GLU A 143 -45.71 45.15 -4.07
N LEU A 144 -45.42 45.37 -5.35
CA LEU A 144 -46.21 44.84 -6.47
C LEU A 144 -45.29 44.20 -7.52
N CYS A 145 -45.38 42.88 -7.65
CA CYS A 145 -44.67 42.13 -8.69
C CYS A 145 -45.63 41.70 -9.81
N LEU A 146 -45.36 42.20 -11.01
CA LEU A 146 -46.07 41.99 -12.27
C LEU A 146 -45.16 41.35 -13.33
N ALA A 147 -44.02 40.79 -12.92
CA ALA A 147 -43.00 40.29 -13.83
C ALA A 147 -43.50 39.13 -14.71
N SER A 148 -42.90 38.94 -15.89
CA SER A 148 -43.22 37.81 -16.80
C SER A 148 -44.70 37.75 -17.24
N ASN A 149 -45.32 38.90 -17.51
CA ASN A 149 -46.69 39.01 -18.01
C ASN A 149 -46.69 39.55 -19.47
N ASN A 150 -47.87 39.79 -20.03
CA ASN A 150 -48.06 40.33 -21.38
C ASN A 150 -48.50 41.80 -21.36
N LEU A 151 -48.13 42.57 -20.31
CA LEU A 151 -48.54 43.96 -20.17
C LEU A 151 -47.91 44.81 -21.28
N ARG A 152 -48.76 45.56 -21.99
CA ARG A 152 -48.33 46.53 -23.01
C ARG A 152 -48.38 47.98 -22.51
N ILE A 153 -49.25 48.27 -21.56
CA ILE A 153 -49.50 49.60 -21.00
C ILE A 153 -49.83 49.45 -19.50
N LEU A 154 -49.26 50.31 -18.66
CA LEU A 154 -49.70 50.49 -17.27
C LEU A 154 -50.90 51.47 -17.24
N PRO A 155 -51.98 51.18 -16.50
CA PRO A 155 -53.14 52.07 -16.42
C PRO A 155 -52.80 53.35 -15.64
N ALA A 156 -53.38 54.49 -16.04
CA ALA A 156 -53.24 55.77 -15.31
C ALA A 156 -53.69 55.68 -13.83
N ASP A 157 -54.57 54.72 -13.52
CA ASP A 157 -54.98 54.39 -12.15
C ASP A 157 -53.85 53.88 -11.25
N ILE A 158 -52.68 53.50 -11.78
CA ILE A 158 -51.52 53.11 -10.97
C ILE A 158 -51.10 54.22 -9.99
N GLN A 159 -51.37 55.48 -10.32
CA GLN A 159 -51.15 56.65 -9.45
C GLN A 159 -51.86 56.60 -8.09
N LYS A 160 -52.88 55.74 -7.95
CA LYS A 160 -53.62 55.54 -6.69
C LYS A 160 -52.79 54.78 -5.65
N LEU A 161 -51.75 54.06 -6.08
CA LEU A 161 -50.82 53.30 -5.24
C LEU A 161 -49.74 54.20 -4.60
N VAL A 162 -50.16 55.29 -3.97
CA VAL A 162 -49.25 56.33 -3.43
C VAL A 162 -48.25 55.83 -2.37
N ASN A 163 -48.51 54.66 -1.78
CA ASN A 163 -47.66 54.02 -0.77
C ASN A 163 -46.74 52.92 -1.34
N LEU A 164 -46.73 52.73 -2.67
CA LEU A 164 -45.95 51.66 -3.29
C LEU A 164 -44.45 51.93 -3.16
N GLU A 165 -43.75 51.01 -2.49
CA GLU A 165 -42.31 51.07 -2.22
C GLU A 165 -41.51 50.29 -3.25
N LYS A 166 -42.09 49.21 -3.80
CA LYS A 166 -41.41 48.31 -4.76
C LYS A 166 -42.32 47.93 -5.92
N LEU A 167 -41.80 48.01 -7.14
CA LEU A 167 -42.49 47.63 -8.36
C LEU A 167 -41.57 46.81 -9.29
N ASP A 168 -41.96 45.57 -9.56
CA ASP A 168 -41.33 44.74 -10.59
C ASP A 168 -42.30 44.55 -11.77
N ILE A 169 -41.93 45.09 -12.92
CA ILE A 169 -42.66 44.96 -14.19
C ILE A 169 -41.77 44.29 -15.27
N SER A 170 -40.68 43.62 -14.88
CA SER A 170 -39.74 42.98 -15.80
C SER A 170 -40.38 41.92 -16.69
N LYS A 171 -39.79 41.64 -17.86
CA LYS A 171 -40.26 40.63 -18.84
C LYS A 171 -41.71 40.89 -19.30
N ASN A 172 -42.05 42.15 -19.55
CA ASN A 172 -43.32 42.58 -20.14
C ASN A 172 -43.12 43.28 -21.49
N GLY A 173 -44.13 43.25 -22.37
CA GLY A 173 -44.07 43.82 -23.72
C GLY A 173 -44.51 45.28 -23.80
N LEU A 174 -43.94 46.16 -22.98
CA LEU A 174 -44.37 47.56 -22.86
C LEU A 174 -44.26 48.32 -24.19
N ARG A 175 -45.31 49.07 -24.54
CA ARG A 175 -45.37 49.87 -25.76
C ARG A 175 -44.53 51.12 -25.63
N CYS A 176 -43.40 51.15 -26.34
CA CYS A 176 -42.57 52.32 -26.50
C CYS A 176 -42.18 52.43 -27.98
N VAL A 177 -42.64 53.49 -28.66
CA VAL A 177 -42.30 53.73 -30.07
C VAL A 177 -41.17 54.75 -30.17
N ASN A 178 -41.38 55.96 -29.61
CA ASN A 178 -40.46 57.09 -29.66
C ASN A 178 -40.35 57.79 -28.28
N PRO A 179 -39.30 58.60 -28.00
CA PRO A 179 -39.13 59.40 -26.77
C PRO A 179 -40.35 60.19 -26.30
N GLU A 180 -41.13 60.73 -27.25
CA GLU A 180 -42.29 61.58 -26.99
C GLU A 180 -43.63 60.81 -26.90
N ASP A 181 -43.66 59.50 -27.26
CA ASP A 181 -44.85 58.63 -27.20
C ASP A 181 -44.54 57.35 -26.40
N PHE A 182 -44.35 57.54 -25.10
CA PHE A 182 -44.16 56.45 -24.13
C PHE A 182 -45.49 55.94 -23.56
N SER A 183 -46.47 55.65 -24.41
CA SER A 183 -47.80 55.18 -23.99
C SER A 183 -47.81 53.90 -23.12
N GLY A 184 -46.67 53.21 -22.98
CA GLY A 184 -46.49 52.07 -22.06
C GLY A 184 -46.44 52.42 -20.56
N ILE A 185 -45.98 53.63 -20.18
CA ILE A 185 -45.95 54.10 -18.78
C ILE A 185 -46.63 55.49 -18.72
N PRO A 186 -47.73 55.65 -17.98
CA PRO A 186 -48.53 56.87 -17.98
C PRO A 186 -47.82 58.04 -17.28
N THR A 187 -48.16 59.28 -17.62
CA THR A 187 -47.55 60.48 -17.01
C THR A 187 -47.83 60.56 -15.50
N GLU A 188 -48.94 59.98 -15.06
CA GLU A 188 -49.35 59.89 -13.66
C GLU A 188 -48.48 58.93 -12.83
N PHE A 189 -47.59 58.15 -13.44
CA PHE A 189 -46.57 57.33 -12.77
C PHE A 189 -45.62 58.18 -11.90
N THR A 190 -45.41 59.45 -12.27
CA THR A 190 -44.66 60.45 -11.49
C THR A 190 -45.20 60.68 -10.07
N LYS A 191 -46.45 60.28 -9.77
CA LYS A 191 -47.07 60.42 -8.45
C LYS A 191 -46.68 59.31 -7.45
N LEU A 192 -45.93 58.29 -7.88
CA LEU A 192 -45.44 57.20 -7.03
C LEU A 192 -44.20 57.60 -6.20
N THR A 193 -44.29 58.71 -5.46
CA THR A 193 -43.14 59.34 -4.79
C THR A 193 -42.52 58.52 -3.65
N GLN A 194 -43.17 57.45 -3.19
CA GLN A 194 -42.64 56.51 -2.18
C GLN A 194 -41.83 55.35 -2.79
N LEU A 195 -41.74 55.25 -4.11
CA LEU A 195 -41.09 54.13 -4.78
C LEU A 195 -39.56 54.14 -4.55
N GLN A 196 -39.07 53.04 -3.98
CA GLN A 196 -37.66 52.80 -3.64
C GLN A 196 -37.01 51.75 -4.55
N GLU A 197 -37.77 50.79 -5.10
CA GLU A 197 -37.25 49.76 -6.01
C GLU A 197 -38.11 49.64 -7.27
N LEU A 198 -37.47 49.73 -8.44
CA LEU A 198 -38.11 49.66 -9.75
C LEU A 198 -37.34 48.73 -10.69
N LYS A 199 -37.97 47.62 -11.06
CA LYS A 199 -37.43 46.62 -12.00
C LYS A 199 -38.25 46.63 -13.30
N ILE A 200 -37.59 46.91 -14.41
CA ILE A 200 -38.14 46.99 -15.78
C ILE A 200 -37.20 46.28 -16.76
N SER A 201 -36.58 45.19 -16.32
CA SER A 201 -35.63 44.42 -17.13
C SER A 201 -36.32 43.52 -18.16
N GLU A 202 -35.65 43.21 -19.28
CA GLU A 202 -36.21 42.41 -20.39
C GLU A 202 -37.54 42.96 -20.98
N CYS A 203 -37.75 44.29 -20.94
CA CYS A 203 -38.97 44.95 -21.44
C CYS A 203 -38.86 45.51 -22.87
N ASN A 204 -37.76 45.22 -23.58
CA ASN A 204 -37.48 45.69 -24.94
C ASN A 204 -37.48 47.24 -25.08
N LEU A 205 -37.20 47.98 -23.99
CA LEU A 205 -37.21 49.45 -23.98
C LEU A 205 -36.03 50.04 -24.77
N PRO A 206 -36.24 51.00 -25.68
CA PRO A 206 -35.17 51.68 -26.41
C PRO A 206 -34.49 52.83 -25.64
N PHE A 207 -35.09 53.32 -24.55
CA PHE A 207 -34.56 54.33 -23.63
C PHE A 207 -35.33 54.27 -22.30
N ILE A 208 -34.83 54.96 -21.27
CA ILE A 208 -35.47 55.03 -19.95
C ILE A 208 -36.50 56.18 -19.97
N PRO A 209 -37.78 55.94 -19.62
CA PRO A 209 -38.82 56.95 -19.74
C PRO A 209 -38.64 58.14 -18.79
N PRO A 210 -38.86 59.40 -19.24
CA PRO A 210 -38.59 60.60 -18.44
C PRO A 210 -39.30 60.67 -17.08
N ALA A 211 -40.46 60.01 -16.94
CA ALA A 211 -41.19 59.96 -15.66
C ALA A 211 -40.37 59.33 -14.52
N ILE A 212 -39.45 58.40 -14.82
CA ILE A 212 -38.62 57.74 -13.80
C ILE A 212 -37.65 58.73 -13.14
N TRP A 213 -37.14 59.72 -13.87
CA TRP A 213 -36.21 60.73 -13.35
C TRP A 213 -36.81 61.63 -12.26
N THR A 214 -38.14 61.65 -12.11
CA THR A 214 -38.82 62.41 -11.06
C THR A 214 -38.89 61.66 -9.72
N LEU A 215 -38.51 60.39 -9.68
CA LEU A 215 -38.63 59.52 -8.50
C LEU A 215 -37.39 59.60 -7.60
N CYS A 216 -37.15 60.77 -6.99
CA CYS A 216 -35.93 61.06 -6.22
C CYS A 216 -35.66 60.12 -5.01
N ASN A 217 -36.67 59.37 -4.55
CA ASN A 217 -36.55 58.38 -3.46
C ASN A 217 -36.13 56.98 -3.94
N LEU A 218 -35.93 56.79 -5.25
CA LEU A 218 -35.60 55.49 -5.83
C LEU A 218 -34.17 55.07 -5.45
N LYS A 219 -34.06 53.95 -4.72
CA LYS A 219 -32.80 53.32 -4.28
C LYS A 219 -32.29 52.27 -5.27
N VAL A 220 -33.17 51.57 -5.96
CA VAL A 220 -32.79 50.48 -6.87
C VAL A 220 -33.50 50.65 -8.21
N LEU A 221 -32.73 50.77 -9.28
CA LEU A 221 -33.21 50.80 -10.66
C LEU A 221 -32.59 49.64 -11.44
N ASP A 222 -33.41 48.69 -11.87
CA ASP A 222 -33.01 47.62 -12.79
C ASP A 222 -33.70 47.79 -14.15
N VAL A 223 -32.91 48.12 -15.15
CA VAL A 223 -33.33 48.27 -16.56
C VAL A 223 -32.52 47.36 -17.48
N SER A 224 -31.97 46.28 -16.92
CA SER A 224 -31.13 45.33 -17.65
C SER A 224 -31.87 44.62 -18.80
N ARG A 225 -31.13 44.12 -19.80
CA ARG A 225 -31.65 43.37 -20.96
C ARG A 225 -32.69 44.13 -21.78
N ASN A 226 -32.55 45.45 -21.83
CA ASN A 226 -33.31 46.34 -22.71
C ASN A 226 -32.46 46.78 -23.92
N LYS A 227 -33.03 47.61 -24.80
CA LYS A 227 -32.34 48.19 -25.97
C LYS A 227 -31.97 49.65 -25.74
N ILE A 228 -31.69 50.02 -24.49
CA ILE A 228 -31.35 51.39 -24.09
C ILE A 228 -30.00 51.75 -24.69
N ASN A 229 -29.97 52.68 -25.65
CA ASN A 229 -28.74 53.09 -26.34
C ASN A 229 -27.97 54.22 -25.63
N MET A 230 -28.61 54.95 -24.71
CA MET A 230 -28.03 56.09 -24.00
C MET A 230 -28.65 56.22 -22.61
N LEU A 231 -27.82 56.55 -21.61
CA LEU A 231 -28.26 57.01 -20.29
C LEU A 231 -28.23 58.54 -20.28
N LEU A 232 -29.36 59.17 -19.95
CA LEU A 232 -29.50 60.63 -20.02
C LEU A 232 -28.98 61.32 -18.72
N PRO A 233 -28.51 62.58 -18.80
CA PRO A 233 -28.05 63.36 -17.63
C PRO A 233 -29.02 63.39 -16.44
N GLU A 234 -30.32 63.33 -16.69
CA GLU A 234 -31.38 63.34 -15.67
C GLU A 234 -31.34 62.14 -14.71
N VAL A 235 -30.48 61.14 -14.94
CA VAL A 235 -30.13 60.13 -13.93
C VAL A 235 -29.63 60.76 -12.64
N GLY A 236 -28.94 61.91 -12.71
CA GLY A 236 -28.45 62.66 -11.54
C GLY A 236 -29.56 63.19 -10.60
N ASN A 237 -30.83 63.20 -11.04
CA ASN A 237 -31.96 63.53 -10.18
C ASN A 237 -32.30 62.41 -9.17
N LEU A 238 -31.80 61.20 -9.38
CA LEU A 238 -32.03 60.03 -8.53
C LEU A 238 -31.03 60.00 -7.36
N VAL A 239 -31.00 61.07 -6.56
CA VAL A 239 -30.00 61.28 -5.50
C VAL A 239 -29.96 60.19 -4.42
N ALA A 240 -31.06 59.46 -4.21
CA ALA A 240 -31.16 58.34 -3.27
C ALA A 240 -30.75 56.98 -3.86
N LEU A 241 -30.32 56.92 -5.13
CA LEU A 241 -30.03 55.68 -5.84
C LEU A 241 -28.79 54.99 -5.26
N GLN A 242 -28.98 53.76 -4.79
CA GLN A 242 -27.97 52.86 -4.21
C GLN A 242 -27.51 51.78 -5.19
N LYS A 243 -28.37 51.34 -6.11
CA LYS A 243 -28.05 50.33 -7.11
C LYS A 243 -28.62 50.65 -8.49
N LEU A 244 -27.77 50.61 -9.50
CA LEU A 244 -28.11 50.81 -10.91
C LEU A 244 -27.70 49.60 -11.74
N ASN A 245 -28.67 48.81 -12.19
CA ASN A 245 -28.45 47.67 -13.07
C ASN A 245 -28.81 48.01 -14.52
N LEU A 246 -27.78 48.19 -15.34
CA LEU A 246 -27.81 48.49 -16.76
C LEU A 246 -27.26 47.32 -17.61
N GLN A 247 -27.19 46.11 -17.06
CA GLN A 247 -26.60 44.96 -17.75
C GLN A 247 -27.32 44.64 -19.07
N GLN A 248 -26.57 44.24 -20.11
CA GLN A 248 -27.09 43.83 -21.42
C GLN A 248 -28.05 44.88 -22.03
N THR A 249 -27.71 46.15 -21.93
CA THR A 249 -28.31 47.21 -22.73
C THR A 249 -27.39 47.56 -23.92
N ASN A 250 -27.64 48.68 -24.59
CA ASN A 250 -26.84 49.13 -25.73
C ASN A 250 -26.07 50.44 -25.41
N ILE A 251 -25.98 50.84 -24.14
CA ILE A 251 -25.34 52.11 -23.74
C ILE A 251 -23.86 52.14 -24.11
N THR A 252 -23.39 53.31 -24.57
CA THR A 252 -22.01 53.54 -24.97
C THR A 252 -21.22 54.45 -24.03
N SER A 253 -21.88 55.18 -23.13
CA SER A 253 -21.23 56.01 -22.12
C SER A 253 -22.13 56.21 -20.90
N LEU A 254 -21.55 56.73 -19.81
CA LEU A 254 -22.28 57.27 -18.67
C LEU A 254 -22.15 58.80 -18.65
N PRO A 255 -23.21 59.54 -18.31
CA PRO A 255 -23.18 61.00 -18.20
C PRO A 255 -22.36 61.45 -16.96
N GLN A 256 -21.85 62.68 -16.98
CA GLN A 256 -21.10 63.27 -15.85
C GLN A 256 -21.99 63.38 -14.59
N GLU A 257 -23.28 63.65 -14.80
CA GLU A 257 -24.31 63.86 -13.79
C GLU A 257 -24.61 62.59 -12.96
N ILE A 258 -24.08 61.41 -13.34
CA ILE A 258 -24.17 60.21 -12.50
C ILE A 258 -23.46 60.40 -11.15
N ALA A 259 -22.46 61.28 -11.07
CA ALA A 259 -21.78 61.63 -9.82
C ALA A 259 -22.70 62.32 -8.79
N TYR A 260 -23.85 62.87 -9.21
CA TYR A 260 -24.85 63.42 -8.29
C TYR A 260 -25.59 62.33 -7.50
N CYS A 261 -25.52 61.05 -7.92
CA CYS A 261 -26.02 59.91 -7.17
C CYS A 261 -25.04 59.53 -6.04
N GLN A 262 -24.92 60.40 -5.03
CA GLN A 262 -23.95 60.26 -3.92
C GLN A 262 -24.17 59.03 -3.03
N GLU A 263 -25.37 58.45 -3.07
CA GLU A 263 -25.72 57.20 -2.35
C GLU A 263 -25.37 55.91 -3.13
N LEU A 264 -24.83 55.99 -4.34
CA LEU A 264 -24.72 54.84 -5.25
C LEU A 264 -23.60 53.88 -4.84
N GLU A 265 -23.97 52.64 -4.51
CA GLU A 265 -23.07 51.58 -4.01
C GLU A 265 -22.70 50.54 -5.09
N GLU A 266 -23.62 50.23 -6.01
CA GLU A 266 -23.42 49.19 -7.04
C GLU A 266 -23.86 49.65 -8.43
N ILE A 267 -22.93 49.65 -9.40
CA ILE A 267 -23.17 49.90 -10.82
C ILE A 267 -22.85 48.63 -11.62
N LEU A 268 -23.85 48.10 -12.34
CA LEU A 268 -23.70 46.90 -13.17
C LEU A 268 -23.90 47.21 -14.66
N LEU A 269 -22.81 47.09 -15.43
CA LEU A 269 -22.73 47.45 -16.86
C LEU A 269 -22.32 46.26 -17.74
N TRP A 270 -22.35 45.04 -17.21
CA TRP A 270 -22.04 43.81 -17.97
C TRP A 270 -23.00 43.60 -19.15
N GLY A 271 -22.49 43.52 -20.37
CA GLY A 271 -23.26 43.36 -21.61
C GLY A 271 -23.39 44.62 -22.48
N ASN A 272 -22.62 45.69 -22.22
CA ASN A 272 -22.71 47.00 -22.89
C ASN A 272 -21.42 47.39 -23.61
N SER A 273 -21.55 48.23 -24.64
CA SER A 273 -20.43 48.79 -25.42
C SER A 273 -19.90 50.11 -24.84
N ILE A 274 -19.56 50.16 -23.54
CA ILE A 274 -19.07 51.39 -22.88
C ILE A 274 -17.72 51.81 -23.49
N GLU A 275 -17.70 52.92 -24.23
CA GLU A 275 -16.53 53.55 -24.86
C GLU A 275 -15.79 54.50 -23.91
N SER A 276 -16.50 55.14 -22.97
CA SER A 276 -15.91 56.08 -22.01
C SER A 276 -16.64 56.08 -20.66
N LEU A 277 -15.90 56.43 -19.61
CA LEU A 277 -16.38 56.68 -18.25
C LEU A 277 -16.21 58.18 -17.91
N PRO A 278 -17.11 58.79 -17.13
CA PRO A 278 -17.03 60.19 -16.77
C PRO A 278 -15.85 60.47 -15.83
N GLU A 279 -15.23 61.63 -15.98
CA GLU A 279 -14.09 62.07 -15.15
C GLU A 279 -14.50 62.30 -13.68
N THR A 280 -15.78 62.58 -13.43
CA THR A 280 -16.39 62.77 -12.11
C THR A 280 -16.70 61.46 -11.35
N LEU A 281 -16.45 60.29 -11.94
CA LEU A 281 -16.68 58.99 -11.27
C LEU A 281 -15.97 58.85 -9.88
N PRO A 282 -14.76 59.39 -9.62
CA PRO A 282 -14.11 59.32 -8.31
C PRO A 282 -14.81 60.14 -7.22
N GLU A 283 -15.69 61.08 -7.59
CA GLU A 283 -16.47 61.92 -6.67
C GLU A 283 -17.62 61.16 -5.99
N MET A 284 -17.76 59.85 -6.25
CA MET A 284 -18.80 58.97 -5.72
C MET A 284 -18.32 58.24 -4.45
N PRO A 285 -18.63 58.73 -3.24
CA PRO A 285 -17.98 58.29 -2.00
C PRO A 285 -18.42 56.89 -1.52
N LYS A 286 -19.51 56.36 -2.07
CA LYS A 286 -20.14 55.10 -1.64
C LYS A 286 -20.01 53.95 -2.64
N LEU A 287 -19.43 54.18 -3.82
CA LEU A 287 -19.38 53.18 -4.90
C LEU A 287 -18.44 52.01 -4.55
N ARG A 288 -19.04 50.94 -4.03
CA ARG A 288 -18.36 49.71 -3.58
C ARG A 288 -18.15 48.70 -4.69
N LYS A 289 -19.04 48.66 -5.68
CA LYS A 289 -19.03 47.62 -6.71
C LYS A 289 -19.27 48.17 -8.11
N LEU A 290 -18.33 47.87 -9.00
CA LEU A 290 -18.35 48.28 -10.40
C LEU A 290 -18.04 47.09 -11.30
N ALA A 291 -19.00 46.73 -12.16
CA ALA A 291 -18.85 45.63 -13.13
C ALA A 291 -19.02 46.16 -14.56
N ILE A 292 -17.96 46.16 -15.37
CA ILE A 292 -17.93 46.75 -16.72
C ILE A 292 -17.56 45.67 -17.73
N ASN A 293 -18.46 45.35 -18.70
CA ASN A 293 -18.14 44.34 -19.71
C ASN A 293 -18.97 44.40 -21.00
N TYR A 294 -18.39 43.84 -22.05
CA TYR A 294 -18.95 43.30 -23.29
C TYR A 294 -19.55 44.29 -24.29
N ARG A 295 -18.73 45.28 -24.71
CA ARG A 295 -18.11 45.19 -26.06
C ARG A 295 -16.95 46.13 -26.41
N SER A 296 -16.56 47.16 -25.64
CA SER A 296 -15.58 48.14 -26.17
C SER A 296 -14.75 49.00 -25.19
N PHE A 297 -13.69 48.44 -24.57
CA PHE A 297 -12.45 49.23 -24.36
C PHE A 297 -11.52 49.19 -25.61
N CYS A 298 -12.08 48.82 -26.75
CA CYS A 298 -11.51 48.97 -28.08
C CYS A 298 -12.69 49.05 -29.06
N SER A 299 -12.80 50.14 -29.82
CA SER A 299 -13.83 50.28 -30.87
C SER A 299 -13.65 49.18 -31.94
N VAL A 300 -14.73 48.45 -32.26
CA VAL A 300 -14.83 47.43 -33.33
C VAL A 300 -13.57 46.56 -33.49
N VAL A 301 -13.27 45.75 -32.46
CA VAL A 301 -12.22 44.71 -32.58
C VAL A 301 -12.71 43.61 -33.51
N ASP A 302 -12.26 43.63 -34.77
CA ASP A 302 -12.42 42.52 -35.69
C ASP A 302 -11.51 41.32 -35.31
N SER A 303 -11.68 40.19 -35.98
CA SER A 303 -10.87 38.99 -35.71
C SER A 303 -9.37 39.19 -35.98
N TYR A 304 -8.96 40.21 -36.72
CA TYR A 304 -7.56 40.51 -36.96
C TYR A 304 -6.97 41.29 -35.78
N MET A 305 -7.65 42.35 -35.32
CA MET A 305 -7.27 43.12 -34.13
C MET A 305 -7.28 42.26 -32.86
N GLU A 306 -8.23 41.33 -32.70
CA GLU A 306 -8.23 40.36 -31.58
C GLU A 306 -6.95 39.51 -31.59
N ASN A 307 -6.50 39.07 -32.78
CA ASN A 307 -5.26 38.31 -32.92
C ASN A 307 -4.02 39.17 -32.62
N LEU A 308 -4.02 40.47 -32.94
CA LEU A 308 -2.93 41.39 -32.59
C LEU A 308 -2.87 41.64 -31.07
N LEU A 309 -4.01 41.90 -30.43
CA LEU A 309 -4.13 42.06 -28.97
C LEU A 309 -3.66 40.80 -28.24
N ARG A 310 -4.13 39.62 -28.68
CA ARG A 310 -3.76 38.32 -28.13
C ARG A 310 -2.26 38.01 -28.29
N LYS A 311 -1.63 38.48 -29.36
CA LYS A 311 -0.17 38.38 -29.56
C LYS A 311 0.63 39.48 -28.84
N GLY A 312 -0.03 40.46 -28.21
CA GLY A 312 0.62 41.62 -27.60
C GLY A 312 1.28 42.57 -28.61
N GLN A 313 0.90 42.50 -29.89
CA GLN A 313 1.46 43.32 -30.97
C GLN A 313 0.88 44.75 -30.99
N ILE A 314 -0.31 44.93 -30.41
CA ILE A 314 -0.94 46.21 -30.09
C ILE A 314 -1.40 46.15 -28.64
N ARG A 315 -1.54 47.31 -27.97
CA ARG A 315 -2.16 47.39 -26.64
C ARG A 315 -3.66 47.65 -26.78
N SER A 316 -4.46 47.14 -25.85
CA SER A 316 -5.84 47.62 -25.67
C SER A 316 -5.83 49.09 -25.27
N GLU A 317 -6.91 49.82 -25.55
CA GLU A 317 -7.08 51.15 -24.95
C GLU A 317 -7.16 50.96 -23.42
N HIS A 318 -6.68 51.95 -22.67
CA HIS A 318 -6.50 51.78 -21.23
C HIS A 318 -7.86 51.84 -20.53
N ILE A 319 -8.09 50.95 -19.57
CA ILE A 319 -9.10 51.19 -18.55
C ILE A 319 -8.73 52.53 -17.88
N PRO A 320 -9.64 53.51 -17.79
CA PRO A 320 -9.35 54.79 -17.18
C PRO A 320 -8.81 54.63 -15.75
N ASN A 321 -7.69 55.28 -15.43
CA ASN A 321 -7.08 55.25 -14.09
C ASN A 321 -8.08 55.62 -12.99
N VAL A 322 -9.00 56.53 -13.32
CA VAL A 322 -10.24 56.91 -12.63
C VAL A 322 -10.94 55.72 -11.92
N VAL A 323 -10.99 54.53 -12.53
CA VAL A 323 -11.60 53.32 -11.93
C VAL A 323 -10.82 52.84 -10.70
N PHE A 324 -9.50 52.97 -10.72
CA PHE A 324 -8.60 52.61 -9.62
C PHE A 324 -8.42 53.77 -8.60
N GLU A 325 -9.05 54.91 -8.83
CA GLU A 325 -9.05 56.08 -7.91
C GLU A 325 -10.31 56.12 -7.01
N LEU A 326 -11.29 55.26 -7.27
CA LEU A 326 -12.55 55.18 -6.50
C LEU A 326 -12.34 54.86 -5.01
N PRO A 327 -12.68 55.76 -4.07
CA PRO A 327 -12.23 55.66 -2.67
C PRO A 327 -12.83 54.48 -1.89
N ALA A 328 -14.01 54.00 -2.27
CA ALA A 328 -14.76 52.97 -1.55
C ALA A 328 -14.87 51.62 -2.29
N LEU A 329 -14.16 51.44 -3.42
CA LEU A 329 -14.33 50.27 -4.29
C LEU A 329 -13.81 48.98 -3.62
N GLU A 330 -14.72 48.05 -3.35
CA GLU A 330 -14.46 46.74 -2.75
C GLU A 330 -14.46 45.61 -3.80
N CYS A 331 -15.25 45.73 -4.87
CA CYS A 331 -15.38 44.74 -5.94
C CYS A 331 -15.27 45.37 -7.33
N LEU A 332 -14.31 44.90 -8.13
CA LEU A 332 -14.11 45.31 -9.52
C LEU A 332 -14.18 44.08 -10.44
N ASP A 333 -15.13 44.08 -11.36
CA ASP A 333 -15.31 43.04 -12.39
C ASP A 333 -15.05 43.58 -13.80
N LEU A 334 -14.03 42.99 -14.42
CA LEU A 334 -13.49 43.25 -15.75
C LEU A 334 -13.33 41.95 -16.55
N GLU A 335 -14.04 40.87 -16.19
CA GLU A 335 -14.04 39.61 -16.95
C GLU A 335 -14.35 39.88 -18.44
N SER A 336 -13.74 39.15 -19.39
CA SER A 336 -14.04 39.22 -20.84
C SER A 336 -13.98 40.61 -21.52
N THR A 337 -13.31 41.60 -20.93
CA THR A 337 -13.13 42.96 -21.47
C THR A 337 -12.12 43.05 -22.64
N LYS A 338 -11.43 41.96 -22.99
CA LYS A 338 -10.39 41.86 -24.04
C LYS A 338 -9.12 42.67 -23.78
N ILE A 339 -8.92 43.16 -22.55
CA ILE A 339 -7.71 43.90 -22.18
C ILE A 339 -6.47 43.01 -22.25
N ASN A 340 -5.33 43.58 -22.65
CA ASN A 340 -4.04 42.88 -22.64
C ASN A 340 -2.96 43.54 -21.74
N HIS A 341 -3.30 44.66 -21.11
CA HIS A 341 -2.50 45.35 -20.11
C HIS A 341 -3.42 45.94 -19.02
N LEU A 342 -2.92 46.05 -17.80
CA LEU A 342 -3.54 46.79 -16.69
C LEU A 342 -2.66 48.01 -16.37
N PRO A 343 -3.24 49.18 -16.05
CA PRO A 343 -2.48 50.31 -15.53
C PRO A 343 -1.98 50.05 -14.11
N ASP A 344 -1.21 50.99 -13.55
CA ASP A 344 -0.80 50.92 -12.15
C ASP A 344 -2.00 51.03 -11.20
N ILE A 345 -2.00 50.17 -10.17
CA ILE A 345 -3.14 49.97 -9.28
C ILE A 345 -2.86 50.70 -7.95
N TYR A 346 -3.66 51.74 -7.67
CA TYR A 346 -3.53 52.59 -6.48
C TYR A 346 -4.63 52.37 -5.43
N ASN A 347 -5.72 51.66 -5.79
CA ASN A 347 -6.86 51.44 -4.90
C ASN A 347 -6.52 50.49 -3.74
N VAL A 348 -6.38 51.00 -2.51
CA VAL A 348 -6.01 50.13 -1.37
C VAL A 348 -7.15 49.28 -0.81
N ASN A 349 -8.42 49.59 -1.13
CA ASN A 349 -9.60 49.02 -0.46
C ASN A 349 -10.20 47.78 -1.16
N LEU A 350 -9.73 47.43 -2.35
CA LEU A 350 -10.27 46.35 -3.15
C LEU A 350 -10.15 44.98 -2.45
N GLN A 351 -11.28 44.27 -2.33
CA GLN A 351 -11.41 42.95 -1.69
C GLN A 351 -11.62 41.82 -2.71
N GLU A 352 -12.29 42.11 -3.83
CA GLU A 352 -12.58 41.16 -4.91
C GLU A 352 -12.19 41.75 -6.27
N PHE A 353 -11.39 41.02 -7.05
CA PHE A 353 -10.91 41.47 -8.37
C PHE A 353 -11.04 40.37 -9.42
N TYR A 354 -11.98 40.55 -10.35
CA TYR A 354 -12.28 39.59 -11.42
C TYR A 354 -11.78 40.14 -12.75
N VAL A 355 -10.80 39.47 -13.36
CA VAL A 355 -10.15 39.90 -14.62
C VAL A 355 -9.98 38.71 -15.58
N SER A 356 -10.88 37.72 -15.46
CA SER A 356 -10.81 36.46 -16.20
C SER A 356 -11.14 36.64 -17.70
N LYS A 357 -10.77 35.66 -18.53
CA LYS A 357 -11.10 35.61 -19.98
C LYS A 357 -10.61 36.81 -20.79
N ASN A 358 -9.45 37.35 -20.42
CA ASN A 358 -8.80 38.48 -21.07
C ASN A 358 -7.53 38.04 -21.82
N PHE A 359 -6.73 38.99 -22.28
CA PHE A 359 -5.48 38.76 -23.01
C PHE A 359 -4.24 39.19 -22.21
N LEU A 360 -4.34 39.31 -20.88
CA LEU A 360 -3.24 39.78 -20.03
C LEU A 360 -2.03 38.84 -20.12
N GLN A 361 -0.86 39.38 -20.41
CA GLN A 361 0.41 38.64 -20.42
C GLN A 361 1.23 38.80 -19.12
N ASN A 362 1.02 39.91 -18.41
CA ASN A 362 1.65 40.23 -17.13
C ASN A 362 0.62 40.91 -16.21
N VAL A 363 0.86 40.82 -14.91
CA VAL A 363 0.17 41.58 -13.86
C VAL A 363 1.12 42.70 -13.41
N PRO A 364 0.66 43.95 -13.22
CA PRO A 364 1.53 45.07 -12.81
C PRO A 364 2.07 44.85 -11.40
N ASP A 365 3.30 45.29 -11.15
CA ASP A 365 3.96 45.12 -9.86
C ASP A 365 3.15 45.78 -8.73
N THR A 366 2.52 46.94 -9.01
CA THR A 366 1.65 47.70 -8.09
C THR A 366 0.44 46.95 -7.54
N ILE A 367 0.14 45.73 -8.00
CA ILE A 367 -0.90 44.88 -7.40
C ILE A 367 -0.68 44.61 -5.90
N TYR A 368 0.54 44.72 -5.38
CA TYR A 368 0.81 44.57 -3.94
C TYR A 368 0.12 45.64 -3.06
N ASN A 369 -0.33 46.75 -3.65
CA ASN A 369 -1.08 47.80 -2.95
C ASN A 369 -2.45 47.30 -2.43
N LEU A 370 -3.02 46.26 -3.06
CA LEU A 370 -4.34 45.70 -2.76
C LEU A 370 -4.36 44.87 -1.44
N LYS A 371 -3.88 45.42 -0.33
CA LYS A 371 -3.64 44.66 0.92
C LYS A 371 -4.89 44.01 1.53
N HIS A 372 -6.08 44.49 1.16
CA HIS A 372 -7.37 43.94 1.58
C HIS A 372 -7.94 42.85 0.65
N LEU A 373 -7.26 42.54 -0.47
CA LEU A 373 -7.72 41.57 -1.46
C LEU A 373 -7.84 40.17 -0.87
N ARG A 374 -9.04 39.58 -1.00
CA ARG A 374 -9.39 38.22 -0.56
C ARG A 374 -9.54 37.27 -1.75
N VAL A 375 -10.15 37.75 -2.83
CA VAL A 375 -10.47 36.97 -4.03
C VAL A 375 -9.84 37.63 -5.25
N ILE A 376 -9.11 36.84 -6.03
CA ILE A 376 -8.61 37.26 -7.34
C ILE A 376 -8.82 36.16 -8.39
N ASP A 377 -9.45 36.53 -9.52
CA ASP A 377 -9.66 35.65 -10.67
C ASP A 377 -8.93 36.20 -11.90
N LEU A 378 -7.77 35.60 -12.19
CA LEU A 378 -6.94 35.87 -13.37
C LEU A 378 -7.03 34.73 -14.40
N SER A 379 -8.06 33.88 -14.31
CA SER A 379 -8.20 32.70 -15.17
C SER A 379 -8.42 33.05 -16.65
N HIS A 380 -8.11 32.11 -17.54
CA HIS A 380 -8.30 32.28 -19.00
C HIS A 380 -7.60 33.54 -19.56
N ASN A 381 -6.33 33.73 -19.20
CA ASN A 381 -5.47 34.81 -19.70
C ASN A 381 -4.24 34.23 -20.43
N LEU A 382 -3.19 35.04 -20.64
CA LEU A 382 -1.93 34.66 -21.28
C LEU A 382 -0.74 34.84 -20.33
N ILE A 383 -0.99 34.80 -19.01
CA ILE A 383 0.00 35.14 -17.99
C ILE A 383 1.06 34.04 -17.92
N MET A 384 2.33 34.43 -18.01
CA MET A 384 3.48 33.52 -17.87
C MET A 384 4.13 33.61 -16.47
N LYS A 385 3.97 34.75 -15.79
CA LYS A 385 4.52 35.05 -14.47
C LYS A 385 3.67 36.09 -13.73
N ILE A 386 3.75 36.08 -12.41
CA ILE A 386 3.23 37.12 -11.49
C ILE A 386 4.42 37.81 -10.82
N PRO A 387 4.27 39.07 -10.35
CA PRO A 387 5.32 39.76 -9.61
C PRO A 387 5.60 39.10 -8.26
N ASP A 388 6.85 39.18 -7.79
CA ASP A 388 7.26 38.57 -6.50
C ASP A 388 6.59 39.24 -5.29
N ASP A 389 6.12 40.47 -5.47
CA ASP A 389 5.37 41.25 -4.48
C ASP A 389 3.90 40.84 -4.35
N LEU A 390 3.37 39.96 -5.22
CA LEU A 390 2.04 39.36 -5.01
C LEU A 390 1.99 38.63 -3.64
N GLY A 391 3.12 38.09 -3.18
CA GLY A 391 3.24 37.48 -1.86
C GLY A 391 3.09 38.43 -0.67
N GLN A 392 2.93 39.74 -0.89
CA GLN A 392 2.54 40.70 0.14
C GLN A 392 1.03 40.67 0.45
N LEU A 393 0.20 40.08 -0.44
CA LEU A 393 -1.26 40.02 -0.33
C LEU A 393 -1.74 38.97 0.71
N ARG A 394 -1.36 39.17 1.98
CA ARG A 394 -1.62 38.21 3.07
C ARG A 394 -3.11 38.01 3.41
N SER A 395 -4.01 38.84 2.90
CA SER A 395 -5.46 38.70 3.06
C SER A 395 -6.09 37.71 2.07
N LEU A 396 -5.34 37.26 1.06
CA LEU A 396 -5.85 36.45 -0.04
C LEU A 396 -6.22 35.04 0.42
N THR A 397 -7.48 34.65 0.23
CA THR A 397 -8.02 33.32 0.52
C THR A 397 -8.26 32.51 -0.77
N PHE A 398 -8.49 33.18 -1.90
CA PHE A 398 -8.87 32.54 -3.16
C PHE A 398 -8.07 33.10 -4.36
N LEU A 399 -7.30 32.23 -5.03
CA LEU A 399 -6.45 32.58 -6.17
C LEU A 399 -6.70 31.63 -7.35
N LYS A 400 -7.26 32.16 -8.44
CA LYS A 400 -7.39 31.46 -9.72
C LYS A 400 -6.39 32.00 -10.75
N LEU A 401 -5.59 31.08 -11.29
CA LEU A 401 -4.62 31.27 -12.36
C LEU A 401 -4.77 30.20 -13.45
N ASN A 402 -5.88 29.47 -13.48
CA ASN A 402 -6.11 28.40 -14.44
C ASN A 402 -6.30 28.90 -15.88
N ASN A 403 -5.96 28.07 -16.86
CA ASN A 403 -5.96 28.43 -18.29
C ASN A 403 -5.06 29.65 -18.58
N ASN A 404 -3.78 29.53 -18.22
CA ASN A 404 -2.73 30.52 -18.47
C ASN A 404 -1.49 29.84 -19.09
N LEU A 405 -0.32 30.47 -19.04
CA LEU A 405 0.92 30.02 -19.65
C LEU A 405 2.06 29.79 -18.63
N PHE A 406 1.74 29.54 -17.36
CA PHE A 406 2.75 29.34 -16.31
C PHE A 406 3.56 28.04 -16.54
N GLU A 407 4.89 28.15 -16.64
CA GLU A 407 5.80 26.99 -16.69
C GLU A 407 6.31 26.55 -15.30
N LYS A 408 6.19 27.45 -14.31
CA LYS A 408 6.58 27.26 -12.90
C LYS A 408 5.60 28.00 -12.00
N VAL A 409 5.36 27.48 -10.80
CA VAL A 409 4.63 28.21 -9.74
C VAL A 409 5.62 29.16 -9.04
N PRO A 410 5.39 30.49 -9.02
CA PRO A 410 6.33 31.43 -8.41
C PRO A 410 6.40 31.30 -6.88
N VAL A 411 7.60 31.45 -6.32
CA VAL A 411 7.88 31.32 -4.87
C VAL A 411 7.06 32.29 -4.04
N ALA A 412 6.69 33.45 -4.59
CA ALA A 412 5.81 34.43 -3.97
C ALA A 412 4.44 33.86 -3.52
N ILE A 413 3.91 32.84 -4.21
CA ILE A 413 2.66 32.17 -3.79
C ILE A 413 2.83 31.54 -2.41
N GLY A 414 3.99 30.97 -2.09
CA GLY A 414 4.29 30.43 -0.75
C GLY A 414 4.29 31.45 0.39
N LYS A 415 4.17 32.76 0.12
CA LYS A 415 4.00 33.79 1.16
C LYS A 415 2.52 34.00 1.55
N LEU A 416 1.57 33.47 0.78
CA LEU A 416 0.12 33.65 0.94
C LEU A 416 -0.46 32.72 2.03
N SER A 417 0.01 32.88 3.28
CA SER A 417 -0.32 31.97 4.39
C SER A 417 -1.81 31.79 4.74
N ASN A 418 -2.69 32.68 4.28
CA ASN A 418 -4.15 32.58 4.46
C ASN A 418 -4.88 31.96 3.25
N LEU A 419 -4.16 31.51 2.21
CA LEU A 419 -4.78 30.96 1.00
C LEU A 419 -5.46 29.63 1.29
N GLU A 420 -6.74 29.53 0.94
CA GLU A 420 -7.61 28.37 1.16
C GLU A 420 -7.87 27.60 -0.14
N THR A 421 -7.91 28.29 -1.28
CA THR A 421 -8.03 27.68 -2.62
C THR A 421 -7.02 28.27 -3.60
N LEU A 422 -6.30 27.37 -4.28
CA LEU A 422 -5.40 27.68 -5.39
C LEU A 422 -5.75 26.82 -6.61
N ASP A 423 -6.18 27.45 -7.69
CA ASP A 423 -6.38 26.79 -8.98
C ASP A 423 -5.35 27.28 -10.01
N MET A 424 -4.45 26.36 -10.41
CA MET A 424 -3.49 26.55 -11.49
C MET A 424 -3.63 25.48 -12.58
N SER A 425 -4.82 24.87 -12.71
CA SER A 425 -5.12 23.89 -13.75
C SER A 425 -4.95 24.47 -15.17
N ASN A 426 -4.71 23.62 -16.17
CA ASN A 426 -4.57 24.01 -17.58
C ASN A 426 -3.44 25.04 -17.78
N ASN A 427 -2.24 24.69 -17.32
CA ASN A 427 -1.00 25.47 -17.46
C ASN A 427 0.12 24.56 -18.02
N ARG A 428 1.40 24.96 -17.89
CA ARG A 428 2.58 24.22 -18.38
C ARG A 428 3.56 23.89 -17.24
N ILE A 429 3.06 23.82 -16.00
CA ILE A 429 3.86 23.75 -14.78
C ILE A 429 4.61 22.43 -14.74
N ARG A 430 5.95 22.48 -14.58
CA ARG A 430 6.78 21.25 -14.49
C ARG A 430 7.11 20.82 -13.06
N HIS A 431 7.19 21.77 -12.13
CA HIS A 431 7.52 21.54 -10.72
C HIS A 431 6.79 22.53 -9.81
N LEU A 432 6.50 22.11 -8.59
CA LEU A 432 6.04 22.98 -7.50
C LEU A 432 7.24 23.41 -6.62
N PRO A 433 7.29 24.66 -6.13
CA PRO A 433 8.33 25.13 -5.23
C PRO A 433 8.18 24.51 -3.82
N PRO A 434 9.29 24.29 -3.09
CA PRO A 434 9.24 23.74 -1.74
C PRO A 434 8.44 24.63 -0.76
N GLU A 435 8.41 25.94 -1.00
CA GLU A 435 7.65 26.94 -0.23
C GLU A 435 6.13 26.74 -0.24
N ILE A 436 5.60 25.81 -1.05
CA ILE A 436 4.18 25.43 -1.00
C ILE A 436 3.72 25.02 0.41
N ARG A 437 4.61 24.43 1.24
CA ARG A 437 4.32 24.05 2.65
C ARG A 437 3.78 25.19 3.52
N SER A 438 4.11 26.43 3.18
CA SER A 438 3.72 27.62 3.93
C SER A 438 2.23 27.98 3.77
N LEU A 439 1.53 27.33 2.84
CA LEU A 439 0.09 27.48 2.63
C LEU A 439 -0.71 26.65 3.66
N CYS A 440 -0.47 26.88 4.95
CA CYS A 440 -0.99 26.06 6.05
C CYS A 440 -2.52 26.01 6.16
N ARG A 441 -3.23 26.89 5.45
CA ARG A 441 -4.70 26.96 5.37
C ARG A 441 -5.29 26.42 4.06
N LEU A 442 -4.48 25.87 3.16
CA LEU A 442 -4.95 25.42 1.85
C LEU A 442 -5.81 24.17 1.98
N HIS A 443 -7.09 24.28 1.62
CA HIS A 443 -8.04 23.17 1.56
C HIS A 443 -8.12 22.60 0.14
N THR A 444 -7.96 23.43 -0.90
CA THR A 444 -8.08 23.00 -2.31
C THR A 444 -6.87 23.44 -3.15
N LEU A 445 -6.22 22.47 -3.79
CA LEU A 445 -5.13 22.67 -4.75
C LEU A 445 -5.45 21.95 -6.08
N LEU A 446 -5.71 22.72 -7.14
CA LEU A 446 -6.02 22.21 -8.47
C LEU A 446 -4.87 22.45 -9.45
N LEU A 447 -4.33 21.37 -10.00
CA LEU A 447 -3.18 21.30 -10.90
C LEU A 447 -3.45 20.39 -12.12
N GLU A 448 -4.72 20.04 -12.38
CA GLU A 448 -5.16 19.27 -13.55
C GLU A 448 -4.59 19.87 -14.87
N ASN A 449 -4.23 19.04 -15.85
CA ASN A 449 -3.71 19.44 -17.16
C ASN A 449 -2.46 20.34 -17.05
N ASN A 450 -1.36 19.76 -16.56
CA ASN A 450 -0.05 20.41 -16.45
C ASN A 450 1.07 19.45 -16.90
N ASN A 451 2.34 19.79 -16.67
CA ASN A 451 3.51 18.99 -17.03
C ASN A 451 4.31 18.52 -15.79
N LEU A 452 3.66 18.36 -14.63
CA LEU A 452 4.33 18.04 -13.37
C LEU A 452 5.02 16.69 -13.47
N GLN A 453 6.33 16.65 -13.21
CA GLN A 453 7.14 15.42 -13.26
C GLN A 453 7.23 14.72 -11.90
N ALA A 454 7.16 15.50 -10.81
CA ALA A 454 7.15 15.03 -9.43
C ALA A 454 6.42 16.04 -8.54
N LEU A 455 5.89 15.58 -7.41
CA LEU A 455 5.44 16.43 -6.31
C LEU A 455 6.55 16.51 -5.25
N PRO A 456 6.83 17.69 -4.67
CA PRO A 456 7.82 17.82 -3.62
C PRO A 456 7.30 17.22 -2.31
N ASP A 457 8.18 16.67 -1.47
CA ASP A 457 7.80 16.14 -0.14
C ASP A 457 7.08 17.17 0.73
N SER A 458 7.37 18.47 0.54
CA SER A 458 6.74 19.60 1.23
C SER A 458 5.23 19.71 0.98
N ILE A 459 4.67 19.07 -0.05
CA ILE A 459 3.21 18.98 -0.23
C ILE A 459 2.55 18.17 0.90
N CYS A 460 3.29 17.27 1.55
CA CYS A 460 2.80 16.44 2.64
C CYS A 460 2.69 17.20 3.97
N GLU A 461 3.20 18.44 4.03
CA GLU A 461 3.06 19.35 5.19
C GLU A 461 1.71 20.10 5.17
N LEU A 462 0.96 20.04 4.07
CA LEU A 462 -0.36 20.67 3.89
C LEU A 462 -1.47 19.89 4.60
N THR A 463 -1.37 19.77 5.92
CA THR A 463 -2.26 18.94 6.77
C THR A 463 -3.75 19.28 6.69
N ARG A 464 -4.13 20.47 6.17
CA ARG A 464 -5.53 20.89 5.95
C ARG A 464 -6.07 20.61 4.53
N LEU A 465 -5.26 20.02 3.65
CA LEU A 465 -5.64 19.80 2.26
C LEU A 465 -6.76 18.75 2.16
N GLU A 466 -7.92 19.17 1.66
CA GLU A 466 -9.10 18.34 1.42
C GLU A 466 -9.18 17.85 -0.01
N THR A 467 -8.68 18.64 -0.97
CA THR A 467 -8.63 18.30 -2.40
C THR A 467 -7.27 18.64 -3.02
N LEU A 468 -6.68 17.64 -3.66
CA LEU A 468 -5.49 17.70 -4.50
C LEU A 468 -5.79 17.05 -5.86
N ASP A 469 -5.96 17.86 -6.91
CA ASP A 469 -6.12 17.36 -8.27
C ASP A 469 -4.83 17.54 -9.07
N VAL A 470 -4.19 16.44 -9.46
CA VAL A 470 -3.00 16.40 -10.32
C VAL A 470 -3.24 15.56 -11.57
N THR A 471 -4.51 15.44 -12.00
CA THR A 471 -4.93 14.72 -13.20
C THR A 471 -4.23 15.24 -14.45
N ASN A 472 -3.89 14.36 -15.39
CA ASN A 472 -3.23 14.66 -16.67
C ASN A 472 -1.94 15.47 -16.49
N ASN A 473 -0.95 14.80 -15.89
CA ASN A 473 0.40 15.30 -15.63
C ASN A 473 1.42 14.21 -16.02
N SER A 474 2.69 14.39 -15.66
CA SER A 474 3.80 13.47 -16.00
C SER A 474 4.42 12.82 -14.76
N LEU A 475 3.63 12.63 -13.69
CA LEU A 475 4.10 12.06 -12.42
C LEU A 475 4.45 10.58 -12.58
N LYS A 476 5.69 10.22 -12.25
CA LYS A 476 6.15 8.81 -12.17
C LYS A 476 6.04 8.22 -10.77
N HIS A 477 6.24 9.05 -9.74
CA HIS A 477 6.26 8.62 -8.34
C HIS A 477 5.50 9.63 -7.47
N LEU A 478 4.90 9.13 -6.38
CA LEU A 478 4.31 9.96 -5.33
C LEU A 478 5.27 10.08 -4.13
N PRO A 479 5.27 11.23 -3.40
CA PRO A 479 6.09 11.39 -2.21
C PRO A 479 5.61 10.43 -1.11
N MET A 480 6.54 9.74 -0.44
CA MET A 480 6.18 8.67 0.51
C MET A 480 5.37 9.17 1.71
N LYS A 481 5.47 10.45 2.07
CA LYS A 481 4.71 11.04 3.18
C LYS A 481 3.27 11.43 2.81
N LEU A 482 2.81 11.18 1.57
CA LEU A 482 1.46 11.58 1.14
C LEU A 482 0.34 10.94 1.99
N TYR A 483 0.59 9.77 2.60
CA TYR A 483 -0.34 9.13 3.55
C TYR A 483 -0.61 9.96 4.82
N MET A 484 0.20 10.98 5.12
CA MET A 484 -0.01 11.88 6.26
C MET A 484 -1.16 12.87 6.01
N LEU A 485 -1.57 13.07 4.75
CA LEU A 485 -2.66 13.96 4.34
C LEU A 485 -4.04 13.34 4.59
N SER A 486 -4.33 13.06 5.85
CA SER A 486 -5.55 12.38 6.33
C SER A 486 -6.87 13.10 5.99
N ASN A 487 -6.84 14.40 5.71
CA ASN A 487 -8.03 15.21 5.39
C ASN A 487 -8.47 15.15 3.92
N LEU A 488 -7.73 14.49 3.02
CA LEU A 488 -8.05 14.32 1.59
C LEU A 488 -9.27 13.40 1.35
N THR A 489 -10.44 13.82 1.83
CA THR A 489 -11.66 13.00 1.94
C THR A 489 -12.90 13.66 1.35
N VAL A 490 -12.96 15.00 1.32
CA VAL A 490 -14.16 15.76 0.94
C VAL A 490 -14.04 16.31 -0.48
N ALA A 491 -14.72 15.67 -1.44
CA ALA A 491 -14.90 16.23 -2.78
C ALA A 491 -16.07 17.22 -2.79
N HIS A 492 -15.78 18.51 -2.59
CA HIS A 492 -16.76 19.58 -2.71
C HIS A 492 -17.22 19.77 -4.18
N SER A 493 -18.36 19.18 -4.54
CA SER A 493 -19.31 19.53 -5.62
C SER A 493 -18.83 19.79 -7.07
N TYR A 494 -17.55 19.75 -7.41
CA TYR A 494 -17.09 20.22 -8.74
C TYR A 494 -17.25 19.17 -9.87
N ARG A 495 -17.30 17.87 -9.55
CA ARG A 495 -17.62 16.78 -10.50
C ARG A 495 -18.49 15.71 -9.82
N LYS A 496 -19.50 15.18 -10.54
CA LYS A 496 -20.37 14.07 -10.10
C LYS A 496 -19.65 12.70 -10.10
N LEU A 497 -18.50 12.62 -9.44
CA LEU A 497 -17.67 11.42 -9.36
C LEU A 497 -17.36 11.15 -7.89
N HIS A 498 -17.80 10.01 -7.37
CA HIS A 498 -17.60 9.58 -5.99
C HIS A 498 -16.15 9.16 -5.75
N LYS A 499 -15.21 10.12 -5.76
CA LYS A 499 -13.80 9.88 -5.43
C LYS A 499 -13.36 10.89 -4.36
N ARG A 500 -12.70 10.39 -3.32
CA ARG A 500 -12.10 11.23 -2.26
C ARG A 500 -11.04 12.14 -2.89
N GLY A 501 -10.67 13.22 -2.19
CA GLY A 501 -10.02 14.39 -2.77
C GLY A 501 -8.65 14.25 -3.45
N LEU A 502 -8.08 13.05 -3.64
CA LEU A 502 -6.83 12.83 -4.35
C LEU A 502 -7.08 12.32 -5.78
N TRP A 503 -6.78 13.13 -6.80
CA TRP A 503 -7.01 12.80 -8.21
C TRP A 503 -5.69 12.64 -8.98
N LEU A 504 -5.46 11.43 -9.51
CA LEU A 504 -4.18 10.99 -10.10
C LEU A 504 -4.28 10.57 -11.58
N TYR A 505 -5.47 10.67 -12.20
CA TYR A 505 -5.73 10.09 -13.52
C TYR A 505 -4.79 10.63 -14.60
N GLN A 506 -4.54 9.83 -15.64
CA GLN A 506 -3.68 10.22 -16.77
C GLN A 506 -2.25 10.64 -16.37
N ASN A 507 -1.67 10.01 -15.34
CA ASN A 507 -0.25 10.09 -15.01
C ASN A 507 0.46 8.76 -15.33
N PRO A 508 1.74 8.77 -15.76
CA PRO A 508 2.56 7.58 -15.98
C PRO A 508 3.16 7.05 -14.66
N LEU A 509 2.32 6.80 -13.66
CA LEU A 509 2.75 6.36 -12.32
C LEU A 509 3.32 4.94 -12.36
N GLU A 510 4.59 4.83 -11.95
CA GLU A 510 5.34 3.59 -11.74
C GLU A 510 5.23 3.12 -10.28
N THR A 511 5.23 4.06 -9.32
CA THR A 511 5.06 3.78 -7.88
C THR A 511 4.13 4.80 -7.21
N PRO A 512 2.96 4.41 -6.66
CA PRO A 512 2.39 3.06 -6.62
C PRO A 512 2.14 2.46 -8.02
N PRO A 513 2.10 1.13 -8.14
CA PRO A 513 1.82 0.45 -9.39
C PRO A 513 0.33 0.58 -9.80
N PRO A 514 -0.02 0.35 -11.08
CA PRO A 514 -1.34 0.62 -11.63
C PRO A 514 -2.51 -0.06 -10.93
N GLU A 515 -2.29 -1.23 -10.35
CA GLU A 515 -3.28 -2.04 -9.65
C GLU A 515 -3.77 -1.33 -8.38
N ILE A 516 -2.90 -0.53 -7.74
CA ILE A 516 -3.17 0.15 -6.47
C ILE A 516 -3.82 1.51 -6.69
N TRP A 517 -3.27 2.36 -7.57
CA TRP A 517 -3.79 3.72 -7.76
C TRP A 517 -5.01 3.83 -8.68
N ARG A 518 -5.30 2.81 -9.50
CA ARG A 518 -6.54 2.78 -10.29
C ARG A 518 -7.76 2.37 -9.46
N THR A 519 -7.59 1.86 -8.24
CA THR A 519 -8.72 1.53 -7.37
C THR A 519 -9.48 2.78 -6.95
N ASP A 520 -10.78 2.61 -6.66
CA ASP A 520 -11.61 3.67 -6.07
C ASP A 520 -11.35 3.86 -4.56
N LYS A 521 -10.33 3.18 -4.00
CA LYS A 521 -10.00 3.15 -2.56
C LYS A 521 -8.60 3.75 -2.32
N PRO A 522 -8.46 5.07 -2.13
CA PRO A 522 -7.15 5.70 -1.91
C PRO A 522 -6.48 5.27 -0.60
N ASP A 523 -7.21 4.65 0.34
CA ASP A 523 -6.63 3.98 1.51
C ASP A 523 -5.52 2.99 1.10
N GLN A 524 -5.68 2.27 -0.02
CA GLN A 524 -4.66 1.36 -0.53
C GLN A 524 -3.38 2.07 -1.01
N ILE A 525 -3.52 3.29 -1.56
CA ILE A 525 -2.39 4.13 -1.94
C ILE A 525 -1.65 4.59 -0.68
N TYR A 526 -2.39 5.03 0.34
CA TYR A 526 -1.83 5.46 1.61
C TYR A 526 -1.14 4.32 2.37
N ASP A 527 -1.74 3.14 2.44
CA ASP A 527 -1.14 1.95 3.06
C ASP A 527 0.12 1.52 2.31
N PHE A 528 0.12 1.54 0.97
CA PHE A 528 1.31 1.25 0.16
C PHE A 528 2.44 2.25 0.44
N LEU A 529 2.17 3.55 0.39
CA LEU A 529 3.17 4.60 0.64
C LEU A 529 3.68 4.56 2.08
N LYS A 530 2.81 4.26 3.06
CA LYS A 530 3.15 4.07 4.47
C LYS A 530 4.06 2.85 4.66
N LYS A 531 3.76 1.72 4.03
CA LYS A 531 4.64 0.53 4.03
C LYS A 531 6.01 0.84 3.42
N GLN A 532 6.06 1.48 2.25
CA GLN A 532 7.32 1.91 1.64
C GLN A 532 8.12 2.90 2.51
N HIS A 533 7.42 3.78 3.24
CA HIS A 533 8.05 4.73 4.16
C HIS A 533 8.72 4.03 5.35
N ILE A 534 8.05 3.04 5.94
CA ILE A 534 8.60 2.22 7.04
C ILE A 534 9.84 1.47 6.56
N ILE A 535 9.76 0.76 5.41
CA ILE A 535 10.89 0.06 4.79
C ILE A 535 12.14 0.94 4.68
N LYS A 536 11.99 2.20 4.24
CA LYS A 536 13.13 3.07 3.94
C LYS A 536 13.70 3.84 5.14
N ILE A 537 12.96 3.97 6.23
CA ILE A 537 13.34 4.81 7.37
C ILE A 537 13.60 4.01 8.65
N ASP A 538 12.83 2.97 8.93
CA ASP A 538 13.04 2.15 10.11
C ASP A 538 14.05 1.02 9.80
N ASN A 539 15.07 0.90 10.65
CA ASN A 539 15.97 -0.26 10.64
C ASN A 539 15.20 -1.50 11.13
N LEU A 540 14.57 -2.22 10.20
CA LEU A 540 13.88 -3.48 10.48
C LEU A 540 14.88 -4.54 10.98
N GLN A 541 14.48 -5.31 12.00
CA GLN A 541 15.24 -6.44 12.49
C GLN A 541 15.22 -7.59 11.47
N ARG A 542 16.34 -8.32 11.39
CA ARG A 542 16.48 -9.46 10.47
C ARG A 542 15.41 -10.52 10.73
N GLN A 543 14.82 -11.07 9.67
CA GLN A 543 13.85 -12.17 9.77
C GLN A 543 14.44 -13.50 9.26
N LYS A 544 14.00 -14.62 9.82
CA LYS A 544 14.30 -15.98 9.32
C LYS A 544 13.40 -16.34 8.15
N ILE A 545 13.97 -16.94 7.09
CA ILE A 545 13.25 -17.58 5.98
C ILE A 545 13.60 -19.06 5.98
N LEU A 546 12.60 -19.94 6.03
CA LEU A 546 12.77 -21.40 5.96
C LEU A 546 12.28 -21.89 4.60
N MET A 547 13.11 -22.60 3.83
CA MET A 547 12.74 -23.09 2.50
C MET A 547 12.42 -24.58 2.49
N PHE A 548 11.16 -24.91 2.21
CA PHE A 548 10.64 -26.27 2.06
C PHE A 548 10.10 -26.52 0.65
N GLY A 549 9.95 -27.78 0.26
CA GLY A 549 9.55 -28.18 -1.09
C GLY A 549 10.35 -29.38 -1.58
N GLU A 550 9.90 -30.00 -2.68
CA GLU A 550 10.49 -31.24 -3.20
C GLU A 550 11.96 -31.15 -3.61
N SER A 551 12.60 -32.31 -3.82
CA SER A 551 13.87 -32.36 -4.51
C SER A 551 13.73 -31.74 -5.92
N GLN A 552 14.75 -30.99 -6.35
CA GLN A 552 14.82 -30.33 -7.66
C GLN A 552 13.73 -29.27 -7.98
N CYS A 553 12.87 -28.87 -7.04
CA CYS A 553 11.87 -27.80 -7.25
C CYS A 553 12.44 -26.36 -7.26
N GLY A 554 13.76 -26.18 -7.38
CA GLY A 554 14.39 -24.88 -7.57
C GLY A 554 14.77 -24.09 -6.31
N LYS A 555 14.59 -24.63 -5.09
CA LYS A 555 14.92 -23.94 -3.81
C LYS A 555 16.28 -23.25 -3.80
N THR A 556 17.35 -24.00 -4.03
CA THR A 556 18.73 -23.48 -4.00
C THR A 556 18.96 -22.43 -5.08
N SER A 557 18.42 -22.62 -6.29
CA SER A 557 18.44 -21.61 -7.35
C SER A 557 17.76 -20.30 -6.94
N LEU A 558 16.54 -20.39 -6.41
CA LEU A 558 15.79 -19.23 -5.90
C LEU A 558 16.56 -18.51 -4.79
N ALA A 559 17.11 -19.25 -3.82
CA ALA A 559 17.87 -18.69 -2.71
C ALA A 559 19.10 -17.89 -3.18
N TYR A 560 19.90 -18.45 -4.09
CA TYR A 560 21.06 -17.74 -4.65
C TYR A 560 20.63 -16.59 -5.58
N THR A 561 19.54 -16.72 -6.35
CA THR A 561 19.01 -15.62 -7.17
C THR A 561 18.59 -14.43 -6.32
N LEU A 562 17.90 -14.66 -5.19
CA LEU A 562 17.53 -13.60 -4.24
C LEU A 562 18.76 -12.92 -3.64
N VAL A 563 19.75 -13.70 -3.17
CA VAL A 563 20.99 -13.19 -2.55
C VAL A 563 21.87 -12.41 -3.53
N GLN A 564 21.99 -12.86 -4.78
CA GLN A 564 22.91 -12.27 -5.78
C GLN A 564 22.24 -11.24 -6.69
N ASN A 565 20.90 -11.15 -6.68
CA ASN A 565 20.06 -10.39 -7.62
C ASN A 565 20.41 -10.69 -9.10
N LYS A 566 20.70 -11.97 -9.39
CA LYS A 566 21.16 -12.48 -10.69
C LYS A 566 20.63 -13.89 -10.97
N SER A 567 20.49 -14.22 -12.25
CA SER A 567 20.22 -15.58 -12.75
C SER A 567 21.22 -16.57 -12.14
N PHE A 568 20.73 -17.61 -11.45
CA PHE A 568 21.56 -18.65 -10.84
C PHE A 568 20.92 -20.02 -11.05
N LEU A 569 21.42 -20.73 -12.06
CA LEU A 569 20.99 -22.09 -12.39
C LEU A 569 22.05 -23.10 -11.94
N THR A 570 21.66 -24.03 -11.08
CA THR A 570 22.49 -25.17 -10.69
C THR A 570 22.69 -26.09 -11.90
N ARG A 571 23.85 -26.01 -12.56
CA ARG A 571 24.21 -26.90 -13.67
C ARG A 571 24.48 -28.33 -13.17
N GLU A 572 24.40 -29.29 -14.09
CA GLU A 572 24.23 -30.72 -13.87
C GLU A 572 25.06 -31.38 -12.74
N LYS A 573 24.38 -32.28 -12.01
CA LYS A 573 24.88 -33.39 -11.16
C LYS A 573 25.87 -33.13 -10.02
N VAL A 574 26.71 -32.08 -10.02
CA VAL A 574 27.85 -32.00 -9.08
C VAL A 574 27.48 -31.40 -7.71
N ASP A 575 26.49 -30.51 -7.66
CA ASP A 575 26.08 -29.80 -6.43
C ASP A 575 24.57 -29.96 -6.16
N LYS A 576 24.09 -31.22 -6.09
CA LYS A 576 22.99 -31.53 -5.15
C LYS A 576 23.39 -30.93 -3.80
N THR A 577 22.49 -30.26 -3.07
CA THR A 577 22.84 -29.60 -1.81
C THR A 577 23.37 -30.63 -0.79
N ARG A 578 24.71 -30.76 -0.73
CA ARG A 578 25.43 -31.80 0.04
C ARG A 578 25.38 -31.58 1.55
N VAL A 579 24.87 -30.44 1.98
CA VAL A 579 24.78 -29.94 3.35
C VAL A 579 23.62 -28.94 3.40
N LEU A 580 22.96 -28.82 4.54
CA LEU A 580 22.09 -27.68 4.89
C LEU A 580 22.87 -26.36 4.71
N LYS A 581 22.26 -25.33 4.11
CA LYS A 581 22.95 -24.04 3.84
C LYS A 581 22.20 -22.86 4.44
N GLN A 582 22.95 -21.94 5.08
CA GLN A 582 22.41 -20.70 5.63
C GLN A 582 22.99 -19.47 4.91
N LEU A 583 22.12 -18.74 4.20
CA LEU A 583 22.48 -17.58 3.38
C LEU A 583 21.95 -16.29 4.02
N LEU A 584 22.76 -15.22 3.97
CA LEU A 584 22.31 -13.88 4.35
C LEU A 584 21.88 -13.13 3.08
N TRP A 585 20.59 -12.81 2.99
CA TRP A 585 20.04 -12.01 1.91
C TRP A 585 19.78 -10.59 2.42
N ARG A 586 20.17 -9.57 1.63
CA ARG A 586 19.87 -8.17 1.91
C ARG A 586 19.22 -7.55 0.68
N THR A 587 18.08 -6.88 0.87
CA THR A 587 17.37 -6.20 -0.22
C THR A 587 17.99 -4.83 -0.54
N ASP A 588 17.61 -4.24 -1.68
CA ASP A 588 18.03 -2.88 -2.05
C ASP A 588 17.53 -1.82 -1.04
N ASN A 589 16.42 -2.09 -0.34
CA ASN A 589 15.93 -1.27 0.76
C ASN A 589 16.60 -1.59 2.12
N LYS A 590 17.68 -2.39 2.12
CA LYS A 590 18.50 -2.78 3.28
C LYS A 590 17.84 -3.72 4.29
N VAL A 591 16.66 -4.27 4.01
CA VAL A 591 16.01 -5.29 4.85
C VAL A 591 16.87 -6.55 4.81
N GLU A 592 17.12 -7.17 5.96
CA GLU A 592 17.94 -8.38 6.07
C GLU A 592 17.10 -9.64 6.33
N PHE A 593 17.45 -10.72 5.66
CA PHE A 593 16.82 -12.03 5.77
C PHE A 593 17.86 -13.14 5.93
N LEU A 594 17.57 -14.11 6.79
CA LEU A 594 18.38 -15.29 7.00
C LEU A 594 17.70 -16.50 6.36
N ILE A 595 18.15 -16.89 5.16
CA ILE A 595 17.56 -18.00 4.41
C ILE A 595 18.23 -19.31 4.84
N ASN A 596 17.44 -20.23 5.39
CA ASN A 596 17.83 -21.61 5.66
C ASN A 596 17.31 -22.50 4.51
N ASP A 597 18.22 -23.02 3.69
CA ASP A 597 17.95 -24.04 2.66
C ASP A 597 18.25 -25.42 3.24
N PHE A 598 17.20 -26.17 3.56
CA PHE A 598 17.29 -27.51 4.13
C PHE A 598 17.48 -28.62 3.08
N GLY A 599 17.67 -28.27 1.81
CA GLY A 599 17.66 -29.25 0.73
C GLY A 599 16.26 -29.85 0.49
N GLY A 600 16.15 -30.80 -0.44
CA GLY A 600 14.88 -31.45 -0.79
C GLY A 600 14.85 -32.95 -0.60
N ASP A 601 15.82 -33.50 0.15
CA ASP A 601 15.89 -34.93 0.41
C ASP A 601 15.14 -35.31 1.70
N LYS A 602 14.60 -36.54 1.74
CA LYS A 602 13.88 -37.06 2.91
C LYS A 602 14.78 -37.13 4.14
N VAL A 603 16.08 -37.39 3.98
CA VAL A 603 17.07 -37.45 5.09
C VAL A 603 17.01 -36.25 6.02
N TYR A 604 16.76 -35.05 5.49
CA TYR A 604 16.77 -33.84 6.31
C TYR A 604 15.49 -33.66 7.15
N LYS A 605 14.42 -34.44 6.92
CA LYS A 605 13.13 -34.32 7.63
C LYS A 605 13.29 -34.39 9.15
N ILE A 606 14.12 -35.31 9.65
CA ILE A 606 14.36 -35.50 11.08
C ILE A 606 14.94 -34.23 11.75
N THR A 607 15.60 -33.36 10.98
CA THR A 607 16.20 -32.11 11.48
C THR A 607 15.26 -30.91 11.44
N TYR A 608 14.16 -30.94 10.67
CA TYR A 608 13.27 -29.78 10.51
C TYR A 608 12.68 -29.26 11.84
N PRO A 609 12.24 -30.11 12.81
CA PRO A 609 11.67 -29.64 14.07
C PRO A 609 12.62 -28.75 14.88
N LEU A 610 13.94 -28.93 14.74
CA LEU A 610 14.97 -28.17 15.48
C LEU A 610 15.13 -26.72 14.99
N PHE A 611 14.60 -26.40 13.80
CA PHE A 611 14.79 -25.10 13.14
C PHE A 611 13.47 -24.47 12.65
N THR A 612 12.33 -25.11 12.90
CA THR A 612 11.01 -24.58 12.59
C THR A 612 10.42 -23.88 13.80
N ASP A 613 9.86 -22.69 13.58
CA ASP A 613 9.22 -21.90 14.62
C ASP A 613 8.06 -21.07 14.05
N SER A 614 7.20 -20.59 14.95
CA SER A 614 5.98 -19.82 14.62
C SER A 614 6.24 -18.38 14.16
N LYS A 615 7.49 -17.87 14.29
CA LYS A 615 7.87 -16.47 14.03
C LYS A 615 8.64 -16.30 12.72
N SER A 616 9.12 -17.38 12.13
CA SER A 616 9.81 -17.42 10.84
C SER A 616 8.85 -17.23 9.66
N LEU A 617 9.39 -16.80 8.51
CA LEU A 617 8.67 -16.81 7.23
C LEU A 617 8.99 -18.10 6.48
N VAL A 618 7.99 -18.92 6.17
CA VAL A 618 8.18 -20.17 5.44
C VAL A 618 7.90 -19.98 3.94
N PHE A 619 8.83 -20.41 3.11
CA PHE A 619 8.66 -20.54 1.66
C PHE A 619 8.38 -22.01 1.32
N VAL A 620 7.16 -22.29 0.85
CA VAL A 620 6.83 -23.58 0.22
C VAL A 620 7.05 -23.42 -1.28
N VAL A 621 8.11 -24.05 -1.77
CA VAL A 621 8.61 -23.92 -3.14
C VAL A 621 8.19 -25.13 -3.96
N TYR A 622 7.54 -24.91 -5.10
CA TYR A 622 7.12 -25.96 -6.02
C TYR A 622 7.57 -25.69 -7.45
N ASP A 623 7.51 -26.73 -8.29
CA ASP A 623 7.81 -26.64 -9.71
C ASP A 623 6.55 -26.22 -10.48
N SER A 624 6.53 -24.98 -10.98
CA SER A 624 5.35 -24.42 -11.65
C SER A 624 5.05 -25.08 -13.01
N SER A 625 6.07 -25.65 -13.65
CA SER A 625 6.00 -26.22 -15.00
C SER A 625 5.45 -27.66 -15.04
N THR A 626 5.44 -28.34 -13.90
CA THR A 626 4.99 -29.74 -13.78
C THR A 626 3.82 -29.92 -12.80
N PHE A 627 3.27 -28.83 -12.27
CA PHE A 627 2.15 -28.85 -11.33
C PHE A 627 0.81 -29.19 -11.99
N HIS A 628 0.10 -30.16 -11.40
CA HIS A 628 -1.27 -30.53 -11.73
C HIS A 628 -2.03 -30.89 -10.45
N GLU A 629 -3.37 -30.79 -10.42
CA GLU A 629 -4.16 -31.08 -9.20
C GLU A 629 -3.89 -32.46 -8.57
N LYS A 630 -3.49 -33.45 -9.38
CA LYS A 630 -3.14 -34.81 -8.93
C LYS A 630 -1.83 -34.91 -8.14
N ASN A 631 -0.87 -34.01 -8.36
CA ASN A 631 0.43 -33.99 -7.64
C ASN A 631 0.51 -32.87 -6.59
N TYR A 632 -0.61 -32.21 -6.30
CA TYR A 632 -0.71 -31.16 -5.28
C TYR A 632 -0.17 -31.60 -3.91
N HIS A 633 -0.49 -32.83 -3.45
CA HIS A 633 -0.06 -33.29 -2.13
C HIS A 633 1.45 -33.46 -2.04
N ASP A 634 2.07 -34.07 -3.06
CA ASP A 634 3.53 -34.22 -3.13
C ASP A 634 4.27 -32.88 -3.19
N MET A 635 3.78 -31.96 -4.03
CA MET A 635 4.43 -30.67 -4.27
C MET A 635 4.24 -29.65 -3.15
N ILE A 636 3.05 -29.62 -2.53
CA ILE A 636 2.63 -28.56 -1.58
C ILE A 636 2.01 -29.17 -0.33
N GLY A 637 0.99 -30.04 -0.49
CA GLY A 637 0.14 -30.48 0.62
C GLY A 637 0.89 -31.10 1.80
N LYS A 638 1.81 -32.04 1.55
CA LYS A 638 2.61 -32.69 2.60
C LYS A 638 3.52 -31.73 3.38
N TRP A 639 3.91 -30.62 2.76
CA TRP A 639 4.70 -29.57 3.41
C TRP A 639 3.81 -28.70 4.30
N ILE A 640 2.55 -28.48 3.93
CA ILE A 640 1.55 -27.88 4.81
C ILE A 640 1.29 -28.79 6.01
N ASP A 641 1.09 -30.09 5.81
CA ASP A 641 0.89 -31.06 6.90
C ASP A 641 2.07 -31.07 7.88
N MET A 642 3.31 -31.10 7.37
CA MET A 642 4.54 -31.02 8.18
C MET A 642 4.62 -29.72 9.01
N LEU A 643 4.23 -28.59 8.44
CA LEU A 643 4.23 -27.29 9.13
C LEU A 643 3.13 -27.22 10.20
N VAL A 644 1.95 -27.77 9.93
CA VAL A 644 0.87 -27.89 10.93
C VAL A 644 1.35 -28.67 12.16
N CYS A 645 2.08 -29.77 11.97
CA CYS A 645 2.58 -30.62 13.05
C CYS A 645 3.75 -30.02 13.86
N ASN A 646 4.65 -29.28 13.22
CA ASN A 646 5.89 -28.81 13.87
C ASN A 646 5.86 -27.33 14.27
N ALA A 647 5.23 -26.47 13.49
CA ALA A 647 5.19 -25.03 13.73
C ALA A 647 3.79 -24.45 13.40
N PRO A 648 2.77 -24.77 14.21
CA PRO A 648 1.47 -24.12 14.10
C PRO A 648 1.61 -22.60 14.31
N GLY A 649 0.86 -21.81 13.52
CA GLY A 649 0.89 -20.34 13.57
C GLY A 649 1.86 -19.66 12.59
N THR A 650 2.82 -20.39 11.99
CA THR A 650 3.83 -19.80 11.09
C THR A 650 3.21 -19.16 9.84
N VAL A 651 3.89 -18.12 9.33
CA VAL A 651 3.51 -17.42 8.09
C VAL A 651 4.08 -18.15 6.88
N VAL A 652 3.23 -18.52 5.92
CA VAL A 652 3.61 -19.31 4.74
C VAL A 652 3.39 -18.51 3.46
N LYS A 653 4.41 -18.46 2.59
CA LYS A 653 4.35 -17.94 1.22
C LYS A 653 4.62 -19.08 0.24
N ILE A 654 3.68 -19.31 -0.67
CA ILE A 654 3.81 -20.33 -1.72
C ILE A 654 4.46 -19.70 -2.96
N ILE A 655 5.48 -20.37 -3.50
CA ILE A 655 6.30 -19.86 -4.62
C ILE A 655 6.46 -20.95 -5.69
N GLY A 656 5.98 -20.68 -6.90
CA GLY A 656 6.20 -21.54 -8.06
C GLY A 656 7.46 -21.11 -8.82
N THR A 657 8.42 -22.01 -9.02
CA THR A 657 9.64 -21.75 -9.80
C THR A 657 9.56 -22.34 -11.22
N LYS A 658 10.58 -22.13 -12.05
CA LYS A 658 10.71 -22.67 -13.41
C LYS A 658 9.58 -22.21 -14.36
N SER A 659 9.04 -21.01 -14.15
CA SER A 659 7.98 -20.45 -15.00
C SER A 659 8.42 -20.19 -16.44
N ASP A 660 9.71 -20.33 -16.73
CA ASP A 660 10.37 -20.25 -18.03
C ASP A 660 10.40 -21.59 -18.78
N LEU A 661 10.23 -22.72 -18.08
CA LEU A 661 10.23 -24.06 -18.69
C LEU A 661 8.86 -24.51 -19.22
N ASP A 662 7.79 -23.76 -18.93
CA ASP A 662 6.48 -23.92 -19.55
C ASP A 662 6.22 -22.79 -20.58
N PRO A 663 6.54 -23.02 -21.87
CA PRO A 663 6.32 -22.04 -22.93
C PRO A 663 4.85 -21.96 -23.37
N TYR A 664 3.96 -22.81 -22.85
CA TYR A 664 2.55 -22.85 -23.23
C TYR A 664 1.67 -22.01 -22.28
N THR A 665 2.07 -21.87 -21.02
CA THR A 665 1.35 -21.06 -20.02
C THR A 665 1.67 -19.57 -20.13
N MET A 666 0.91 -18.87 -20.98
CA MET A 666 0.90 -17.40 -21.08
C MET A 666 0.31 -16.70 -19.83
N ASN A 667 -0.43 -17.42 -18.97
CA ASN A 667 -1.09 -16.87 -17.79
C ASN A 667 -1.20 -17.92 -16.68
N TYR A 668 -0.58 -17.65 -15.52
CA TYR A 668 -0.58 -18.53 -14.35
C TYR A 668 -1.73 -18.31 -13.37
N GLU A 669 -2.59 -17.29 -13.55
CA GLU A 669 -3.69 -17.01 -12.61
C GLU A 669 -4.61 -18.23 -12.32
N PRO A 670 -5.03 -19.06 -13.31
CA PRO A 670 -5.84 -20.24 -13.02
C PRO A 670 -5.11 -21.26 -12.12
N GLN A 671 -3.80 -21.43 -12.31
CA GLN A 671 -2.98 -22.31 -11.46
C GLN A 671 -2.91 -21.77 -10.03
N LYS A 672 -2.77 -20.45 -9.86
CA LYS A 672 -2.79 -19.80 -8.54
C LYS A 672 -4.13 -20.00 -7.84
N GLU A 673 -5.25 -19.76 -8.53
CA GLU A 673 -6.60 -19.96 -7.98
C GLU A 673 -6.84 -21.42 -7.55
N THR A 674 -6.45 -22.40 -8.38
CA THR A 674 -6.50 -23.82 -8.04
C THR A 674 -5.68 -24.15 -6.78
N ILE A 675 -4.44 -23.67 -6.67
CA ILE A 675 -3.61 -23.93 -5.48
C ILE A 675 -4.22 -23.29 -4.23
N ILE A 676 -4.69 -22.03 -4.30
CA ILE A 676 -5.36 -21.37 -3.17
C ILE A 676 -6.58 -22.18 -2.72
N SER A 677 -7.40 -22.66 -3.67
CA SER A 677 -8.58 -23.50 -3.39
C SER A 677 -8.22 -24.82 -2.72
N LEU A 678 -7.21 -25.54 -3.23
CA LEU A 678 -6.75 -26.82 -2.67
C LEU A 678 -6.16 -26.66 -1.26
N VAL A 679 -5.35 -25.63 -1.04
CA VAL A 679 -4.76 -25.28 0.26
C VAL A 679 -5.84 -24.91 1.28
N GLN A 680 -6.79 -24.05 0.89
CA GLN A 680 -7.93 -23.68 1.74
C GLN A 680 -8.78 -24.91 2.07
N LYS A 681 -9.03 -25.79 1.09
CA LYS A 681 -9.76 -27.04 1.29
C LYS A 681 -9.05 -27.94 2.31
N GLN A 682 -7.76 -28.21 2.14
CA GLN A 682 -6.94 -29.04 3.05
C GLN A 682 -7.01 -28.51 4.48
N LEU A 683 -6.71 -27.22 4.69
CA LEU A 683 -6.77 -26.60 6.02
C LEU A 683 -8.20 -26.58 6.59
N SER A 684 -9.22 -26.35 5.77
CA SER A 684 -10.62 -26.35 6.24
C SER A 684 -11.06 -27.74 6.73
N VAL A 685 -10.59 -28.81 6.10
CA VAL A 685 -10.85 -30.19 6.56
C VAL A 685 -10.11 -30.45 7.87
N TYR A 686 -8.82 -30.09 7.96
CA TYR A 686 -8.02 -30.25 9.17
C TYR A 686 -8.63 -29.52 10.39
N TYR A 687 -8.91 -28.21 10.26
CA TYR A 687 -9.49 -27.43 11.36
C TYR A 687 -10.94 -27.81 11.67
N LYS A 688 -11.70 -28.31 10.69
CA LYS A 688 -13.02 -28.90 10.95
C LYS A 688 -12.88 -30.16 11.80
N ASN A 689 -12.01 -31.09 11.42
CA ASN A 689 -11.81 -32.34 12.17
C ASN A 689 -11.34 -32.06 13.62
N LEU A 690 -10.43 -31.09 13.82
CA LEU A 690 -10.06 -30.59 15.16
C LEU A 690 -11.25 -30.03 15.95
N THR A 691 -12.17 -29.32 15.28
CA THR A 691 -13.35 -28.73 15.92
C THR A 691 -14.39 -29.78 16.26
N ASP A 692 -14.64 -30.73 15.36
CA ASP A 692 -15.55 -31.86 15.59
C ASP A 692 -15.07 -32.73 16.77
N GLU A 693 -13.76 -32.96 16.86
CA GLU A 693 -13.10 -33.65 17.98
C GLU A 693 -13.18 -32.85 19.29
N LEU A 694 -12.94 -31.53 19.27
CA LEU A 694 -13.12 -30.68 20.46
C LEU A 694 -14.56 -30.70 20.95
N ASN A 695 -15.54 -30.66 20.03
CA ASN A 695 -16.96 -30.78 20.37
C ASN A 695 -17.34 -32.16 20.96
N VAL A 696 -16.57 -33.22 20.71
CA VAL A 696 -16.73 -34.52 21.41
C VAL A 696 -16.24 -34.37 22.84
N VAL A 697 -14.97 -33.98 23.02
CA VAL A 697 -14.32 -33.82 24.34
C VAL A 697 -15.10 -32.88 25.25
N GLU A 698 -15.62 -31.76 24.73
CA GLU A 698 -16.41 -30.80 25.52
C GLU A 698 -17.72 -31.42 26.04
N ARG A 699 -18.39 -32.27 25.23
CA ARG A 699 -19.59 -33.00 25.69
C ARG A 699 -19.23 -34.06 26.74
N ASP A 700 -18.10 -34.73 26.59
CA ASP A 700 -17.67 -35.76 27.55
C ASP A 700 -17.27 -35.15 28.90
N VAL A 701 -16.62 -33.98 28.89
CA VAL A 701 -16.38 -33.15 30.10
C VAL A 701 -17.71 -32.79 30.78
N GLU A 702 -18.67 -32.25 30.02
CA GLU A 702 -19.98 -31.84 30.54
C GLU A 702 -20.76 -33.03 31.14
N LEU A 703 -20.75 -34.19 30.48
CA LEU A 703 -21.42 -35.40 30.95
C LEU A 703 -20.86 -35.90 32.29
N ILE A 704 -19.53 -35.93 32.44
CA ILE A 704 -18.89 -36.38 33.69
C ILE A 704 -19.10 -35.36 34.81
N GLN A 705 -18.99 -34.06 34.53
CA GLN A 705 -19.29 -33.01 35.51
C GLN A 705 -20.77 -33.05 35.96
N ALA A 706 -21.70 -33.32 35.05
CA ALA A 706 -23.11 -33.50 35.37
C ALA A 706 -23.34 -34.75 36.25
N ALA A 707 -22.70 -35.89 35.92
CA ALA A 707 -22.76 -37.10 36.73
C ALA A 707 -22.25 -36.87 38.16
N GLN A 708 -21.07 -36.24 38.31
CA GLN A 708 -20.49 -35.86 39.60
C GLN A 708 -21.41 -34.95 40.43
N SER A 709 -22.23 -34.11 39.80
CA SER A 709 -23.18 -33.23 40.50
C SER A 709 -24.47 -33.93 40.98
N SER A 710 -24.69 -35.19 40.59
CA SER A 710 -25.95 -35.93 40.81
C SER A 710 -25.88 -37.05 41.85
N VAL A 711 -24.67 -37.46 42.28
CA VAL A 711 -24.45 -38.57 43.22
C VAL A 711 -23.77 -38.06 44.50
N ASP A 712 -24.58 -37.87 45.55
CA ASP A 712 -24.18 -37.14 46.76
C ASP A 712 -23.16 -37.86 47.68
N ASN A 713 -22.77 -39.11 47.40
CA ASN A 713 -21.79 -39.87 48.20
C ASN A 713 -21.11 -41.01 47.39
N LEU A 714 -20.05 -40.69 46.64
CA LEU A 714 -18.84 -41.51 46.38
C LEU A 714 -18.14 -40.98 45.12
N ARG A 715 -17.38 -39.89 45.26
CA ARG A 715 -16.49 -39.40 44.20
C ARG A 715 -15.36 -40.41 44.02
N THR A 716 -15.31 -41.11 42.90
CA THR A 716 -14.27 -42.12 42.65
C THR A 716 -13.00 -41.46 42.12
N ASP A 717 -11.82 -41.90 42.58
CA ASP A 717 -10.53 -41.37 42.10
C ASP A 717 -10.35 -41.55 40.57
N ALA A 718 -11.03 -42.56 40.01
CA ALA A 718 -11.11 -42.80 38.57
C ALA A 718 -11.83 -41.67 37.80
N GLU A 719 -12.97 -41.18 38.28
CA GLU A 719 -13.71 -40.08 37.62
C GLU A 719 -12.90 -38.78 37.60
N ASP A 720 -12.22 -38.45 38.70
CA ASP A 720 -11.36 -37.26 38.78
C ASP A 720 -10.11 -37.39 37.90
N ALA A 721 -9.55 -38.60 37.76
CA ALA A 721 -8.46 -38.87 36.83
C ALA A 721 -8.91 -38.71 35.36
N ILE A 722 -10.07 -39.27 35.01
CA ILE A 722 -10.71 -39.15 33.69
C ILE A 722 -11.02 -37.70 33.34
N LEU A 723 -11.60 -36.93 34.27
CA LEU A 723 -11.95 -35.53 34.06
C LEU A 723 -10.70 -34.65 33.83
N LYS A 724 -9.60 -34.90 34.57
CA LYS A 724 -8.31 -34.21 34.34
C LYS A 724 -7.77 -34.47 32.94
N LEU A 725 -7.81 -35.71 32.47
CA LEU A 725 -7.37 -36.10 31.13
C LEU A 725 -8.19 -35.36 30.05
N LEU A 726 -9.54 -35.42 30.13
CA LEU A 726 -10.44 -34.70 29.21
C LEU A 726 -10.15 -33.19 29.15
N GLN A 727 -9.99 -32.53 30.30
CA GLN A 727 -9.63 -31.11 30.39
C GLN A 727 -8.26 -30.80 29.76
N VAL A 728 -7.35 -31.77 29.74
CA VAL A 728 -6.04 -31.64 29.11
C VAL A 728 -6.12 -31.79 27.59
N ARG A 729 -6.86 -32.79 27.08
CA ARG A 729 -7.15 -32.93 25.64
C ARG A 729 -7.91 -31.71 25.11
N GLN A 730 -8.89 -31.20 25.85
CA GLN A 730 -9.59 -29.96 25.56
C GLN A 730 -8.62 -28.77 25.43
N ARG A 731 -7.71 -28.58 26.40
CA ARG A 731 -6.69 -27.51 26.34
C ARG A 731 -5.79 -27.61 25.12
N LYS A 732 -5.29 -28.82 24.78
CA LYS A 732 -4.44 -29.04 23.58
C LYS A 732 -5.20 -28.77 22.27
N LEU A 733 -6.47 -29.17 22.17
CA LEU A 733 -7.31 -28.88 21.01
C LEU A 733 -7.63 -27.38 20.86
N ILE A 734 -7.90 -26.68 21.97
CA ILE A 734 -8.07 -25.22 21.99
C ILE A 734 -6.78 -24.50 21.55
N GLU A 735 -5.62 -24.96 22.03
CA GLU A 735 -4.28 -24.47 21.68
C GLU A 735 -4.04 -24.61 20.17
N LEU A 736 -4.20 -25.82 19.63
CA LEU A 736 -4.09 -26.11 18.18
C LEU A 736 -5.06 -25.27 17.33
N ARG A 737 -6.31 -25.09 17.79
CA ARG A 737 -7.32 -24.26 17.12
C ARG A 737 -6.94 -22.77 17.10
N SER A 738 -6.19 -22.29 18.10
CA SER A 738 -5.74 -20.90 18.21
C SER A 738 -4.51 -20.59 17.33
N CYS A 739 -3.64 -21.57 17.11
CA CYS A 739 -2.38 -21.43 16.38
C CYS A 739 -2.50 -21.83 14.90
N GLN A 740 -3.42 -21.22 14.15
CA GLN A 740 -3.63 -21.55 12.74
C GLN A 740 -2.48 -21.05 11.84
N LEU A 741 -2.02 -21.88 10.91
CA LEU A 741 -1.07 -21.47 9.85
C LEU A 741 -1.59 -20.27 9.04
N ARG A 742 -0.71 -19.30 8.80
CA ARG A 742 -1.05 -18.01 8.20
C ARG A 742 -0.57 -17.96 6.75
N ILE A 743 -1.40 -18.45 5.83
CA ILE A 743 -1.03 -18.56 4.42
C ILE A 743 -1.26 -17.23 3.70
N ASN A 744 -0.21 -16.71 3.05
CA ASN A 744 -0.31 -15.54 2.20
C ASN A 744 -1.13 -15.86 0.93
N PRO A 745 -2.23 -15.14 0.64
CA PRO A 745 -3.12 -15.46 -0.47
C PRO A 745 -2.54 -15.14 -1.85
N LYS A 746 -1.44 -14.37 -1.93
CA LYS A 746 -0.80 -14.00 -3.19
C LYS A 746 0.31 -14.99 -3.51
N ILE A 747 0.04 -15.92 -4.44
CA ILE A 747 1.07 -16.85 -4.94
C ILE A 747 2.01 -16.14 -5.91
N SER A 748 3.32 -16.26 -5.69
CA SER A 748 4.36 -15.69 -6.55
C SER A 748 4.88 -16.77 -7.50
N ILE A 749 4.92 -16.46 -8.80
CA ILE A 749 5.47 -17.33 -9.85
C ILE A 749 6.73 -16.67 -10.40
N VAL A 750 7.85 -17.40 -10.43
CA VAL A 750 9.17 -16.82 -10.65
C VAL A 750 10.07 -17.67 -11.55
N SER A 751 10.98 -17.00 -12.25
CA SER A 751 12.09 -17.63 -12.95
C SER A 751 13.44 -17.24 -12.33
N SER A 752 14.32 -18.21 -12.18
CA SER A 752 15.74 -18.03 -11.83
C SER A 752 16.66 -18.01 -13.06
N SER A 753 16.11 -18.08 -14.28
CA SER A 753 16.87 -17.99 -15.54
C SER A 753 16.99 -16.55 -16.04
N ASP A 754 17.52 -16.38 -17.26
CA ASP A 754 17.92 -15.09 -17.80
C ASP A 754 16.70 -14.18 -18.03
N GLY A 755 16.66 -13.07 -17.30
CA GLY A 755 15.52 -12.13 -17.26
C GLY A 755 14.84 -12.06 -15.89
N ILE A 756 15.02 -13.07 -15.03
CA ILE A 756 14.63 -13.07 -13.61
C ILE A 756 13.16 -12.64 -13.37
N SER A 757 12.23 -13.17 -14.18
CA SER A 757 10.82 -12.78 -14.11
C SER A 757 10.18 -13.12 -12.76
N GLY A 758 9.27 -12.27 -12.29
CA GLY A 758 8.55 -12.44 -11.02
C GLY A 758 9.37 -12.17 -9.75
N ILE A 759 10.71 -12.26 -9.77
CA ILE A 759 11.53 -12.02 -8.57
C ILE A 759 11.38 -10.60 -8.01
N PRO A 760 11.42 -9.49 -8.79
CA PRO A 760 11.25 -8.15 -8.21
C PRO A 760 9.90 -7.97 -7.49
N GLU A 761 8.85 -8.64 -7.96
CA GLU A 761 7.53 -8.66 -7.32
C GLU A 761 7.56 -9.49 -6.02
N LEU A 762 8.19 -10.68 -6.04
CA LEU A 762 8.40 -11.50 -4.84
C LEU A 762 9.18 -10.75 -3.76
N ILE A 763 10.23 -9.99 -4.12
CA ILE A 763 11.01 -9.19 -3.17
C ILE A 763 10.10 -8.14 -2.52
N SER A 764 9.33 -7.39 -3.32
CA SER A 764 8.41 -6.37 -2.78
C SER A 764 7.29 -6.98 -1.92
N ASP A 765 6.77 -8.15 -2.28
CA ASP A 765 5.77 -8.89 -1.48
C ASP A 765 6.35 -9.28 -0.11
N VAL A 766 7.59 -9.79 -0.08
CA VAL A 766 8.27 -10.27 1.13
C VAL A 766 8.64 -9.11 2.04
N GLU A 767 9.13 -7.99 1.50
CA GLU A 767 9.33 -6.76 2.28
C GLU A 767 8.01 -6.26 2.90
N PHE A 768 6.91 -6.26 2.14
CA PHE A 768 5.60 -5.83 2.66
C PHE A 768 4.97 -6.77 3.69
N LEU A 769 5.34 -8.06 3.69
CA LEU A 769 4.92 -9.04 4.70
C LEU A 769 5.57 -8.75 6.06
N VAL A 770 6.88 -8.49 6.08
CA VAL A 770 7.65 -8.28 7.33
C VAL A 770 7.22 -7.02 8.09
N ILE A 771 6.67 -6.02 7.41
CA ILE A 771 6.16 -4.79 8.05
C ILE A 771 4.88 -5.07 8.85
N ASP A 772 4.13 -6.12 8.52
CA ASP A 772 2.84 -6.35 9.15
C ASP A 772 3.03 -6.81 10.60
N LYS A 773 2.75 -5.92 11.55
CA LYS A 773 2.90 -6.18 12.99
C LYS A 773 2.00 -7.30 13.50
N THR A 774 0.94 -7.68 12.76
CA THR A 774 0.10 -8.84 13.12
C THR A 774 0.79 -10.16 12.78
N LEU A 775 1.64 -10.16 11.75
CA LEU A 775 2.40 -11.31 11.27
C LEU A 775 3.78 -11.40 11.93
N PHE A 776 4.53 -10.29 11.98
CA PHE A 776 5.89 -10.20 12.49
C PHE A 776 6.03 -9.04 13.50
N PRO A 777 5.49 -9.17 14.74
CA PRO A 777 5.53 -8.10 15.74
C PRO A 777 6.96 -7.65 16.09
N ASN A 778 7.92 -8.59 16.07
CA ASN A 778 9.32 -8.35 16.45
C ASN A 778 10.14 -7.63 15.37
N ALA A 779 9.66 -7.56 14.12
CA ALA A 779 10.41 -6.99 13.00
C ALA A 779 10.70 -5.47 13.12
N GLN A 780 9.80 -4.73 13.79
CA GLN A 780 9.96 -3.29 14.04
C GLN A 780 10.48 -2.98 15.46
N CYS A 781 10.92 -4.00 16.21
CA CYS A 781 11.40 -3.80 17.59
C CYS A 781 12.74 -3.04 17.59
N LYS A 782 12.81 -1.96 18.37
CA LYS A 782 14.06 -1.18 18.59
C LYS A 782 14.74 -1.71 19.84
N ILE A 783 15.84 -2.44 19.65
CA ILE A 783 16.61 -3.04 20.76
C ILE A 783 17.50 -2.01 21.47
N PRO A 784 17.69 -2.10 22.79
CA PRO A 784 18.65 -1.27 23.53
C PRO A 784 20.11 -1.53 23.13
N GLU A 785 20.95 -0.49 23.20
CA GLU A 785 22.41 -0.60 22.93
C GLU A 785 23.11 -1.61 23.86
N LYS A 786 22.58 -1.82 25.09
CA LYS A 786 23.08 -2.87 26.02
C LYS A 786 22.91 -4.29 25.44
N TRP A 787 21.83 -4.55 24.71
CA TRP A 787 21.57 -5.85 24.06
C TRP A 787 22.53 -6.07 22.88
N GLU A 788 22.84 -5.02 22.10
CA GLU A 788 23.83 -5.13 21.03
C GLU A 788 25.25 -5.42 21.57
N LYS A 789 25.65 -4.77 22.67
CA LYS A 789 26.93 -5.02 23.36
C LYS A 789 27.00 -6.45 23.90
N PHE A 790 25.94 -6.92 24.56
CA PHE A 790 25.81 -8.30 25.04
C PHE A 790 25.94 -9.31 23.90
N LYS A 791 25.15 -9.16 22.81
CA LYS A 791 25.24 -10.00 21.62
C LYS A 791 26.63 -10.02 20.99
N ALA A 792 27.29 -8.87 20.93
CA ALA A 792 28.65 -8.77 20.41
C ALA A 792 29.70 -9.44 21.31
N GLN A 793 29.48 -9.49 22.63
CA GLN A 793 30.36 -10.22 23.56
C GLN A 793 30.16 -11.73 23.48
N LEU A 794 28.91 -12.21 23.45
CA LEU A 794 28.59 -13.62 23.18
C LEU A 794 29.32 -14.08 21.91
N LYS A 795 29.04 -13.47 20.75
CA LYS A 795 29.62 -13.85 19.45
C LYS A 795 31.16 -13.75 19.34
N ARG A 796 31.86 -13.14 20.31
CA ARG A 796 33.34 -13.12 20.38
C ARG A 796 33.95 -14.38 21.00
N HIS A 797 33.22 -15.13 21.83
CA HIS A 797 33.74 -16.38 22.39
C HIS A 797 34.00 -17.41 21.28
N LYS A 798 35.11 -18.15 21.35
CA LYS A 798 35.52 -19.07 20.27
C LYS A 798 34.86 -20.45 20.32
N SER A 799 34.19 -20.80 21.42
CA SER A 799 33.52 -22.09 21.62
C SER A 799 32.38 -22.32 20.63
N THR A 800 31.99 -23.58 20.43
CA THR A 800 30.86 -23.96 19.57
C THR A 800 29.52 -23.54 20.18
N TYR A 801 29.37 -23.78 21.48
CA TYR A 801 28.25 -23.37 22.33
C TYR A 801 28.76 -22.62 23.58
N LEU A 802 27.86 -22.16 24.45
CA LEU A 802 28.16 -21.63 25.79
C LEU A 802 27.23 -22.30 26.80
N LEU A 803 27.75 -22.62 27.99
CA LEU A 803 26.95 -23.01 29.15
C LEU A 803 26.30 -21.77 29.78
N TRP A 804 25.14 -21.96 30.42
CA TRP A 804 24.31 -20.89 30.96
C TRP A 804 25.04 -20.00 31.97
N ASP A 805 25.80 -20.57 32.92
CA ASP A 805 26.65 -19.83 33.87
C ASP A 805 27.54 -18.78 33.18
N LYS A 806 28.07 -19.11 31.99
CA LYS A 806 28.93 -18.21 31.21
C LYS A 806 28.10 -17.13 30.50
N VAL A 807 26.87 -17.44 30.11
CA VAL A 807 25.93 -16.47 29.55
C VAL A 807 25.50 -15.47 30.63
N GLU A 808 25.22 -15.93 31.85
CA GLU A 808 24.91 -15.10 33.02
C GLU A 808 26.06 -14.18 33.39
N GLU A 809 27.30 -14.69 33.51
CA GLU A 809 28.48 -13.85 33.74
C GLU A 809 28.61 -12.73 32.70
N ILE A 810 28.35 -13.03 31.42
CA ILE A 810 28.39 -12.02 30.35
C ILE A 810 27.18 -11.06 30.47
N ALA A 811 26.01 -11.51 30.92
CA ALA A 811 24.82 -10.67 31.12
C ALA A 811 25.01 -9.68 32.28
N GLU A 812 25.54 -10.12 33.42
CA GLU A 812 25.89 -9.28 34.57
C GLU A 812 26.89 -8.18 34.17
N ASN A 813 27.95 -8.56 33.44
CA ASN A 813 28.95 -7.62 32.91
C ASN A 813 28.34 -6.55 31.98
N ASN A 814 27.19 -6.81 31.36
CA ASN A 814 26.44 -5.86 30.52
C ASN A 814 25.24 -5.20 31.23
N LYS A 815 25.05 -5.47 32.54
CA LYS A 815 23.93 -4.97 33.36
C LYS A 815 22.56 -5.35 32.80
N ILE A 816 22.42 -6.63 32.44
CA ILE A 816 21.16 -7.26 32.04
C ILE A 816 20.67 -8.11 33.23
N SER A 817 19.41 -7.97 33.63
CA SER A 817 18.81 -8.82 34.68
C SER A 817 18.40 -10.19 34.11
N SER A 818 18.21 -11.18 34.98
CA SER A 818 17.76 -12.53 34.57
C SER A 818 16.47 -12.51 33.72
N GLU A 819 15.42 -11.80 34.17
CA GLU A 819 14.17 -11.62 33.39
C GLU A 819 14.38 -10.93 32.03
N GLU A 820 15.30 -9.97 31.95
CA GLU A 820 15.66 -9.34 30.66
C GLU A 820 16.49 -10.28 29.77
N MET A 821 17.30 -11.17 30.36
CA MET A 821 18.25 -12.03 29.66
C MET A 821 17.55 -13.06 28.79
N GLU A 822 16.54 -13.76 29.32
CA GLU A 822 15.71 -14.68 28.53
C GLU A 822 15.05 -13.95 27.36
N SER A 823 14.49 -12.77 27.61
CA SER A 823 13.90 -11.91 26.57
C SER A 823 14.93 -11.48 25.51
N CYS A 824 16.18 -11.20 25.89
CA CYS A 824 17.27 -10.92 24.94
C CYS A 824 17.58 -12.14 24.08
N ILE A 825 17.77 -13.29 24.71
CA ILE A 825 18.20 -14.54 24.08
C ILE A 825 17.12 -15.04 23.12
N GLN A 826 15.85 -15.01 23.55
CA GLN A 826 14.71 -15.32 22.69
C GLN A 826 14.62 -14.36 21.50
N HIS A 827 14.84 -13.06 21.69
CA HIS A 827 14.88 -12.12 20.57
C HIS A 827 16.02 -12.42 19.59
N PHE A 828 17.21 -12.82 20.08
CA PHE A 828 18.33 -13.21 19.23
C PHE A 828 18.11 -14.55 18.51
N HIS A 829 17.35 -15.47 19.12
CA HIS A 829 16.86 -16.69 18.47
C HIS A 829 15.85 -16.34 17.35
N ASP A 830 14.89 -15.44 17.62
CA ASP A 830 13.85 -15.03 16.68
C ASP A 830 14.41 -14.40 15.39
N ILE A 831 15.52 -13.66 15.49
CA ILE A 831 16.23 -13.08 14.33
C ILE A 831 17.28 -14.04 13.71
N GLY A 832 17.45 -15.24 14.29
CA GLY A 832 18.40 -16.27 13.86
C GLY A 832 19.87 -15.93 14.08
N ASP A 833 20.19 -15.01 15.01
CA ASP A 833 21.57 -14.69 15.35
C ASP A 833 22.21 -15.76 16.25
N ILE A 834 21.42 -16.48 17.06
CA ILE A 834 21.82 -17.61 17.92
C ILE A 834 20.71 -18.69 17.91
N ILE A 835 20.96 -19.87 18.48
CA ILE A 835 19.94 -20.88 18.78
C ILE A 835 20.00 -21.21 20.28
N TRP A 836 18.83 -21.45 20.86
CA TRP A 836 18.57 -21.79 22.27
C TRP A 836 17.30 -22.65 22.29
N PHE A 837 17.24 -23.63 23.19
CA PHE A 837 16.12 -24.56 23.34
C PHE A 837 15.58 -24.48 24.77
N SER A 838 14.75 -23.45 25.05
CA SER A 838 14.17 -23.22 26.37
C SER A 838 13.38 -24.42 26.92
N ASP A 839 12.72 -25.14 26.04
CA ASP A 839 11.68 -26.13 26.39
C ASP A 839 12.24 -27.56 26.49
N VAL A 840 13.56 -27.75 26.37
CA VAL A 840 14.23 -29.06 26.41
C VAL A 840 15.17 -29.11 27.60
N PRO A 841 14.87 -29.91 28.65
CA PRO A 841 15.76 -30.10 29.80
C PRO A 841 17.18 -30.49 29.37
N GLY A 842 18.19 -29.90 30.02
CA GLY A 842 19.60 -30.03 29.65
C GLY A 842 20.02 -29.08 28.52
N LEU A 843 19.31 -29.03 27.39
CA LEU A 843 19.60 -28.06 26.32
C LEU A 843 19.20 -26.62 26.68
N SER A 844 18.29 -26.45 27.63
CA SER A 844 17.94 -25.14 28.21
C SER A 844 19.16 -24.41 28.78
N GLU A 845 20.16 -25.16 29.26
CA GLU A 845 21.42 -24.63 29.82
C GLU A 845 22.50 -24.38 28.74
N ILE A 846 22.19 -24.65 27.46
CA ILE A 846 23.16 -24.62 26.35
C ILE A 846 22.76 -23.59 25.28
N LEU A 847 23.68 -22.66 25.00
CA LEU A 847 23.48 -21.58 24.04
C LEU A 847 24.36 -21.72 22.78
N PHE A 848 23.74 -21.94 21.62
CA PHE A 848 24.42 -22.02 20.33
C PHE A 848 24.62 -20.64 19.72
N GLN A 849 25.69 -19.96 20.15
CA GLN A 849 26.09 -18.64 19.65
C GLN A 849 26.43 -18.57 18.15
N ARG A 850 26.65 -19.71 17.49
CA ARG A 850 26.89 -19.85 16.04
C ARG A 850 25.99 -20.95 15.45
N PRO A 851 24.76 -20.61 15.01
CA PRO A 851 23.83 -21.57 14.40
C PRO A 851 24.45 -22.40 13.27
N ARG A 852 25.37 -21.80 12.48
CA ARG A 852 26.04 -22.46 11.36
C ARG A 852 26.79 -23.73 11.72
N GLU A 853 27.40 -23.80 12.90
CA GLU A 853 28.16 -25.00 13.28
C GLU A 853 27.23 -26.17 13.56
N LEU A 854 26.06 -25.92 14.17
CA LEU A 854 25.01 -26.92 14.35
C LEU A 854 24.41 -27.37 13.00
N PHE A 855 24.16 -26.43 12.07
CA PHE A 855 23.74 -26.76 10.70
C PHE A 855 24.77 -27.61 9.94
N ASN A 856 26.06 -27.28 10.07
CA ASN A 856 27.17 -28.03 9.45
C ASN A 856 27.28 -29.44 10.04
N LEU A 857 27.20 -29.57 11.38
CA LEU A 857 27.21 -30.83 12.11
C LEU A 857 26.07 -31.75 11.67
N LEU A 858 24.82 -31.26 11.70
CA LEU A 858 23.65 -32.05 11.31
C LEU A 858 23.70 -32.42 9.82
N GLY A 859 24.12 -31.51 8.94
CA GLY A 859 24.34 -31.81 7.52
C GLY A 859 25.56 -32.70 7.22
N THR A 860 26.36 -33.04 8.23
CA THR A 860 27.45 -34.02 8.15
C THR A 860 26.98 -35.40 8.62
N LEU A 861 26.13 -35.47 9.65
CA LEU A 861 25.55 -36.72 10.16
C LEU A 861 24.41 -37.23 9.26
N PHE A 862 23.52 -36.34 8.82
CA PHE A 862 22.35 -36.65 8.01
C PHE A 862 22.59 -36.24 6.56
N ARG A 863 23.23 -37.13 5.79
CA ARG A 863 23.57 -36.94 4.37
C ARG A 863 22.68 -37.78 3.46
N HIS A 864 22.27 -37.18 2.34
CA HIS A 864 21.50 -37.86 1.28
C HIS A 864 22.38 -38.68 0.31
N ASP A 865 23.68 -38.36 0.26
CA ASP A 865 24.71 -39.03 -0.55
C ASP A 865 25.59 -39.94 0.34
N MET A 866 25.01 -40.54 1.38
CA MET A 866 25.78 -41.23 2.43
C MET A 866 26.50 -42.49 1.92
N ASP A 867 25.87 -43.26 1.03
CA ASP A 867 26.51 -44.43 0.41
C ASP A 867 27.66 -44.05 -0.54
N ASP A 868 27.45 -43.01 -1.37
CA ASP A 868 28.51 -42.42 -2.22
C ASP A 868 29.68 -41.86 -1.36
N PHE A 869 29.36 -41.26 -0.21
CA PHE A 869 30.34 -40.68 0.73
C PHE A 869 31.17 -41.75 1.43
N LEU A 870 30.57 -42.89 1.79
CA LEU A 870 31.22 -44.05 2.43
C LEU A 870 32.01 -44.92 1.43
N ASN A 871 32.56 -44.35 0.37
CA ASN A 871 33.37 -45.06 -0.60
C ASN A 871 34.88 -45.04 -0.22
N PHE A 872 35.41 -46.19 0.18
CA PHE A 872 36.80 -46.36 0.64
C PHE A 872 37.87 -46.15 -0.45
N GLU A 873 37.52 -46.29 -1.73
CA GLU A 873 38.45 -46.14 -2.85
C GLU A 873 38.64 -44.67 -3.24
N THR A 874 37.54 -43.92 -3.29
CA THR A 874 37.54 -42.51 -3.67
C THR A 874 37.90 -41.59 -2.50
N CYS A 875 37.51 -41.92 -1.27
CA CYS A 875 37.69 -41.09 -0.11
C CYS A 875 38.95 -41.46 0.71
N LYS A 876 40.05 -40.75 0.48
CA LYS A 876 41.33 -40.92 1.20
C LYS A 876 41.27 -40.62 2.71
N LEU A 877 40.17 -40.02 3.18
CA LEU A 877 39.99 -39.62 4.58
C LEU A 877 39.93 -40.83 5.52
N PHE A 878 39.16 -41.86 5.17
CA PHE A 878 38.95 -43.04 6.02
C PHE A 878 40.25 -43.80 6.29
N ARG A 879 41.13 -43.90 5.28
CA ARG A 879 42.47 -44.52 5.40
C ARG A 879 43.45 -43.72 6.27
N SER A 880 43.34 -42.39 6.28
CA SER A 880 44.36 -41.50 6.87
C SER A 880 43.99 -40.95 8.24
N ARG A 881 42.70 -40.98 8.61
CA ARG A 881 42.20 -40.50 9.90
C ARG A 881 41.38 -41.54 10.69
N GLY A 882 40.74 -42.49 10.02
CA GLY A 882 40.02 -43.59 10.67
C GLY A 882 40.91 -44.76 11.04
N ASN A 883 42.11 -44.86 10.47
CA ASN A 883 43.06 -45.98 10.62
C ASN A 883 42.49 -47.36 10.23
N PHE A 884 41.41 -47.41 9.45
CA PHE A 884 40.80 -48.66 8.99
C PHE A 884 41.64 -49.35 7.90
N THR A 885 41.75 -50.67 8.00
CA THR A 885 42.02 -51.54 6.84
C THR A 885 40.82 -51.56 5.88
N ALA A 886 41.00 -52.13 4.68
CA ALA A 886 39.93 -52.22 3.70
C ALA A 886 38.77 -53.13 4.18
N GLU A 887 39.10 -54.23 4.88
CA GLU A 887 38.13 -55.21 5.38
C GLU A 887 37.34 -54.63 6.57
N GLU A 888 38.02 -54.04 7.56
CA GLU A 888 37.37 -53.37 8.70
C GLU A 888 36.44 -52.23 8.25
N PHE A 889 36.81 -51.48 7.20
CA PHE A 889 35.96 -50.40 6.70
C PHE A 889 34.70 -50.91 6.00
N VAL A 890 34.75 -52.05 5.30
CA VAL A 890 33.56 -52.68 4.70
C VAL A 890 32.58 -53.07 5.80
N GLU A 891 33.07 -53.74 6.85
CA GLU A 891 32.23 -54.14 7.99
C GLU A 891 31.61 -52.92 8.70
N VAL A 892 32.40 -51.89 8.99
CA VAL A 892 31.92 -50.65 9.63
C VAL A 892 30.93 -49.88 8.73
N ARG A 893 31.13 -49.87 7.41
CA ARG A 893 30.18 -49.28 6.43
C ARG A 893 28.85 -50.04 6.44
N GLU A 894 28.88 -51.37 6.40
CA GLU A 894 27.67 -52.19 6.37
C GLU A 894 26.88 -52.04 7.68
N ARG A 895 27.53 -52.12 8.85
CA ARG A 895 26.87 -51.86 10.15
C ARG A 895 26.23 -50.47 10.22
N PHE A 896 26.88 -49.44 9.67
CA PHE A 896 26.30 -48.10 9.63
C PHE A 896 25.11 -47.99 8.67
N LEU A 897 25.23 -48.51 7.45
CA LEU A 897 24.17 -48.42 6.42
C LEU A 897 22.95 -49.30 6.72
N LEU A 898 23.10 -50.35 7.54
CA LEU A 898 22.02 -51.27 7.90
C LEU A 898 21.36 -50.91 9.24
N CYS A 899 22.16 -50.52 10.25
CA CYS A 899 21.72 -50.38 11.64
C CYS A 899 22.05 -49.00 12.26
N GLY A 900 22.43 -48.00 11.44
CA GLY A 900 22.77 -46.65 11.90
C GLY A 900 23.96 -46.53 12.85
N GLN A 901 24.70 -47.62 13.10
CA GLN A 901 25.76 -47.69 14.12
C GLN A 901 27.04 -46.98 13.68
N ILE A 902 27.51 -46.02 14.48
CA ILE A 902 28.74 -45.27 14.26
C ILE A 902 29.79 -45.68 15.30
N SER A 903 30.96 -46.10 14.85
CA SER A 903 32.15 -46.31 15.69
C SER A 903 32.97 -45.02 15.85
N ARG A 904 33.77 -44.92 16.92
CA ARG A 904 34.57 -43.73 17.25
C ARG A 904 35.48 -43.22 16.11
N PRO A 905 36.20 -44.07 15.33
CA PRO A 905 37.00 -43.58 14.20
C PRO A 905 36.14 -43.16 13.01
N LEU A 906 34.95 -43.75 12.81
CA LEU A 906 34.03 -43.32 11.75
C LEU A 906 33.47 -41.92 12.06
N LEU A 907 33.08 -41.66 13.31
CA LEU A 907 32.65 -40.33 13.76
C LEU A 907 33.77 -39.28 13.60
N ASN A 908 35.01 -39.63 13.96
CA ASN A 908 36.18 -38.77 13.72
C ASN A 908 36.39 -38.46 12.23
N CYS A 909 36.10 -39.41 11.32
CA CYS A 909 36.13 -39.16 9.88
C CYS A 909 34.99 -38.23 9.43
N PHE A 910 33.78 -38.38 9.96
CA PHE A 910 32.66 -37.48 9.63
C PHE A 910 33.00 -36.05 10.05
N LEU A 911 33.43 -35.85 11.30
CA LEU A 911 33.66 -34.52 11.89
C LEU A 911 35.00 -33.88 11.51
N PHE A 912 35.85 -34.56 10.74
CA PHE A 912 37.19 -34.08 10.33
C PHE A 912 37.16 -32.67 9.70
N TYR A 913 36.22 -32.43 8.78
CA TYR A 913 36.14 -31.15 8.07
C TYR A 913 35.60 -29.99 8.93
N GLN A 914 35.05 -30.29 10.11
CA GLN A 914 34.51 -29.32 11.05
C GLN A 914 35.56 -28.78 12.05
N ASN A 915 36.81 -29.28 11.99
CA ASN A 915 37.90 -28.96 12.94
C ASN A 915 37.53 -29.18 14.43
N VAL A 916 36.68 -30.18 14.69
CA VAL A 916 36.29 -30.59 16.04
C VAL A 916 37.51 -31.12 16.81
N ASP A 917 37.74 -30.60 18.01
CA ASP A 917 38.79 -31.09 18.91
C ASP A 917 38.30 -32.26 19.78
N GLN A 918 39.22 -32.93 20.49
CA GLN A 918 38.87 -34.12 21.28
C GLN A 918 37.97 -33.83 22.48
N ASN A 919 37.92 -32.59 22.97
CA ASN A 919 37.03 -32.22 24.06
C ASN A 919 35.61 -32.06 23.51
N LEU A 920 35.45 -31.30 22.42
CA LEU A 920 34.18 -31.13 21.71
C LEU A 920 33.59 -32.48 21.21
N MET A 921 34.42 -33.50 20.96
CA MET A 921 33.91 -34.86 20.72
C MET A 921 33.17 -35.47 21.92
N SER A 922 33.62 -35.20 23.15
CA SER A 922 32.95 -35.64 24.38
C SER A 922 31.64 -34.88 24.56
N ASP A 923 31.71 -33.55 24.48
CA ASP A 923 30.57 -32.65 24.55
C ASP A 923 29.48 -33.03 23.53
N LEU A 924 29.86 -33.46 22.32
CA LEU A 924 28.92 -33.88 21.27
C LEU A 924 28.22 -35.21 21.57
N LEU A 925 28.86 -36.13 22.30
CA LEU A 925 28.23 -37.38 22.72
C LEU A 925 27.20 -37.16 23.83
N GLU A 926 27.41 -36.12 24.66
CA GLU A 926 26.44 -35.68 25.67
C GLU A 926 25.31 -34.84 25.04
N LEU A 927 25.63 -33.98 24.06
CA LEU A 927 24.69 -33.00 23.48
C LEU A 927 23.78 -33.56 22.38
N LEU A 928 24.27 -34.46 21.53
CA LEU A 928 23.48 -34.97 20.39
C LEU A 928 22.25 -35.81 20.81
N PRO A 929 22.31 -36.68 21.84
CA PRO A 929 21.12 -37.41 22.30
C PRO A 929 20.00 -36.50 22.79
N LEU A 930 20.33 -35.36 23.41
CA LEU A 930 19.34 -34.37 23.89
C LEU A 930 18.53 -33.71 22.76
N LEU A 931 18.95 -33.84 21.49
CA LEU A 931 18.18 -33.39 20.31
C LEU A 931 17.16 -34.46 19.83
N ASP A 932 17.06 -35.59 20.52
CA ASP A 932 16.27 -36.78 20.17
C ASP A 932 16.65 -37.44 18.83
N LEU A 933 17.83 -37.12 18.27
CA LEU A 933 18.26 -37.57 16.93
C LEU A 933 19.05 -38.89 16.93
N CYS A 934 19.60 -39.28 18.07
CA CYS A 934 20.50 -40.41 18.24
C CYS A 934 20.50 -40.89 19.68
N TYR A 935 21.15 -42.03 19.94
CA TYR A 935 21.47 -42.47 21.29
C TYR A 935 22.89 -43.02 21.36
N THR A 936 23.52 -42.95 22.52
CA THR A 936 24.88 -43.45 22.78
C THR A 936 24.86 -44.86 23.36
N ILE A 937 25.91 -45.64 23.08
CA ILE A 937 26.13 -46.96 23.66
C ILE A 937 27.28 -46.84 24.68
N PRO A 938 27.12 -47.30 25.93
CA PRO A 938 28.18 -47.26 26.93
C PRO A 938 29.43 -48.03 26.49
N GLU A 939 30.62 -47.42 26.64
CA GLU A 939 31.90 -48.11 26.41
C GLU A 939 32.19 -49.09 27.57
N PRO A 940 32.65 -50.34 27.30
CA PRO A 940 32.85 -51.35 28.34
C PRO A 940 34.02 -51.03 29.28
N GLU A 941 33.83 -51.26 30.59
CA GLU A 941 34.76 -50.87 31.67
C GLU A 941 36.19 -51.44 31.51
N SER A 942 36.33 -52.63 30.91
CA SER A 942 37.62 -53.28 30.67
C SER A 942 37.89 -53.41 29.16
N PRO A 943 38.78 -52.60 28.57
CA PRO A 943 39.02 -52.62 27.14
C PRO A 943 39.92 -53.79 26.71
N SER A 944 39.32 -54.97 26.54
CA SER A 944 39.93 -56.04 25.73
C SER A 944 40.12 -55.51 24.31
N GLY A 945 41.37 -55.47 23.84
CA GLY A 945 41.81 -54.54 22.80
C GLY A 945 41.19 -54.74 21.41
N HIS A 946 40.05 -54.10 21.15
CA HIS A 946 39.58 -53.63 19.83
C HIS A 946 38.55 -52.47 19.96
N LEU A 947 38.73 -51.58 20.97
CA LEU A 947 37.82 -50.42 21.23
C LEU A 947 37.41 -49.61 19.99
N PHE A 948 38.28 -49.53 18.98
CA PHE A 948 38.06 -48.71 17.78
C PHE A 948 36.97 -49.25 16.82
N SER A 949 36.55 -50.52 16.93
CA SER A 949 35.50 -51.09 16.06
C SER A 949 34.14 -51.26 16.74
N LEU A 950 34.03 -50.96 18.04
CA LEU A 950 32.76 -51.00 18.76
C LEU A 950 31.84 -49.82 18.36
N PRO A 951 30.50 -50.03 18.34
CA PRO A 951 29.55 -48.95 18.10
C PRO A 951 29.48 -48.05 19.34
N LEU A 952 29.56 -46.74 19.11
CA LEU A 952 29.57 -45.68 20.12
C LEU A 952 28.24 -44.93 20.18
N MET A 953 27.60 -44.76 19.02
CA MET A 953 26.37 -44.01 18.85
C MET A 953 25.55 -44.62 17.71
N VAL A 954 24.23 -44.53 17.80
CA VAL A 954 23.31 -45.02 16.76
C VAL A 954 22.48 -43.86 16.22
N LEU A 955 22.31 -43.80 14.90
CA LEU A 955 21.41 -42.88 14.21
C LEU A 955 20.17 -43.65 13.69
N PRO A 956 19.05 -43.73 14.44
CA PRO A 956 17.89 -44.55 14.07
C PRO A 956 17.30 -44.29 12.68
N TRP A 957 17.52 -43.09 12.15
CA TRP A 957 17.13 -42.72 10.78
C TRP A 957 17.66 -43.70 9.70
N TYR A 958 18.89 -44.19 9.89
CA TYR A 958 19.60 -45.08 8.96
C TYR A 958 19.33 -46.58 9.19
N ASN A 959 18.47 -46.94 10.15
CA ASN A 959 18.08 -48.33 10.35
C ASN A 959 17.31 -48.87 9.12
N THR A 960 17.50 -50.14 8.81
CA THR A 960 16.86 -50.83 7.69
C THR A 960 16.29 -52.17 8.14
N ASP A 961 15.23 -52.62 7.48
CA ASP A 961 14.65 -53.93 7.74
C ASP A 961 15.51 -55.01 7.05
N THR A 962 16.44 -55.60 7.81
CA THR A 962 17.36 -56.66 7.33
C THR A 962 16.95 -58.05 7.80
N GLU A 963 17.18 -59.04 6.95
CA GLU A 963 17.02 -60.46 7.28
C GLU A 963 18.23 -60.97 8.07
N LEU A 964 18.03 -61.32 9.34
CA LEU A 964 18.77 -62.38 10.05
C LEU A 964 18.19 -62.77 11.43
N ASN A 965 17.16 -62.08 11.91
CA ASN A 965 16.14 -62.60 12.84
C ASN A 965 14.78 -62.10 12.32
N GLU A 966 13.78 -62.94 12.16
CA GLU A 966 12.41 -62.44 12.05
C GLU A 966 12.03 -61.80 13.39
N ILE A 967 11.23 -60.73 13.39
CA ILE A 967 10.68 -60.19 14.64
C ILE A 967 9.86 -61.28 15.38
N ALA A 968 9.32 -62.25 14.65
CA ALA A 968 8.65 -63.44 15.19
C ALA A 968 9.57 -64.39 15.99
N ASP A 969 10.88 -64.42 15.70
CA ASP A 969 11.87 -65.27 16.40
C ASP A 969 12.15 -64.74 17.81
N VAL A 970 12.27 -63.41 17.95
CA VAL A 970 12.50 -62.72 19.23
C VAL A 970 11.21 -62.34 19.95
N TRP A 971 10.09 -62.22 19.23
CA TRP A 971 8.79 -61.83 19.76
C TRP A 971 7.66 -62.68 19.16
N PRO A 972 7.35 -63.85 19.76
CA PRO A 972 6.26 -64.69 19.27
C PRO A 972 4.89 -63.99 19.37
N GLU A 973 3.98 -64.28 18.43
CA GLU A 973 2.64 -63.64 18.38
C GLU A 973 1.84 -63.80 19.68
N LYS A 974 2.04 -64.90 20.41
CA LYS A 974 1.46 -65.13 21.73
C LYS A 974 2.56 -65.06 22.79
N PRO A 975 2.32 -64.42 23.95
CA PRO A 975 3.26 -64.47 25.05
C PRO A 975 3.50 -65.93 25.50
N PRO A 976 4.73 -66.28 25.91
CA PRO A 976 5.02 -67.54 26.61
C PRO A 976 4.08 -67.76 27.80
N ASN A 977 3.76 -69.02 28.11
CA ASN A 977 2.75 -69.38 29.13
C ASN A 977 3.02 -68.83 30.55
N ASN A 978 4.26 -68.39 30.83
CA ASN A 978 4.68 -67.84 32.13
C ASN A 978 4.73 -66.30 32.13
N GLU A 979 4.50 -65.65 31.00
CA GLU A 979 4.57 -64.20 30.83
C GLU A 979 3.17 -63.59 30.73
N LYS A 980 3.06 -62.36 31.24
CA LYS A 980 1.91 -61.48 31.05
C LYS A 980 2.29 -60.43 30.02
N GLU A 981 1.31 -59.87 29.32
CA GLU A 981 1.50 -58.81 28.32
C GLU A 981 0.65 -57.60 28.70
N ALA A 982 1.24 -56.41 28.60
CA ALA A 982 0.52 -55.14 28.59
C ALA A 982 0.96 -54.33 27.36
N SER A 983 0.03 -53.62 26.71
CA SER A 983 0.35 -52.75 25.57
C SER A 983 -0.34 -51.40 25.67
N VAL A 984 0.22 -50.42 24.97
CA VAL A 984 -0.28 -49.05 24.86
C VAL A 984 -0.20 -48.67 23.38
N ILE A 985 -1.28 -48.11 22.83
CA ILE A 985 -1.36 -47.75 21.41
C ILE A 985 -1.53 -46.24 21.28
N TYR A 986 -0.47 -45.55 20.86
CA TYR A 986 -0.53 -44.16 20.45
C TYR A 986 -1.12 -44.11 19.04
N SER A 987 -2.10 -43.24 18.81
CA SER A 987 -2.74 -43.04 17.50
C SER A 987 -2.77 -41.56 17.11
N PHE A 988 -2.51 -41.28 15.83
CA PHE A 988 -2.36 -39.91 15.31
C PHE A 988 -3.49 -39.59 14.32
N PRO A 989 -4.69 -39.18 14.80
CA PRO A 989 -5.92 -39.16 14.00
C PRO A 989 -6.02 -38.03 12.97
N PHE A 990 -5.17 -37.01 13.06
CA PHE A 990 -5.10 -35.93 12.06
C PHE A 990 -3.88 -36.10 11.17
N HIS A 991 -2.68 -35.84 11.70
CA HIS A 991 -1.39 -36.12 11.06
C HIS A 991 -0.34 -36.40 12.14
N GLY A 992 0.52 -37.41 11.91
CA GLY A 992 1.82 -37.56 12.58
C GLY A 992 2.94 -37.03 11.67
N THR A 993 4.14 -36.81 12.20
CA THR A 993 5.32 -36.59 11.35
C THR A 993 5.98 -37.93 11.03
N ASP A 994 6.49 -38.09 9.81
CA ASP A 994 7.24 -39.28 9.32
C ASP A 994 8.58 -39.54 10.06
N THR A 995 8.72 -39.04 11.29
CA THR A 995 9.96 -38.97 12.09
C THR A 995 9.71 -39.12 13.59
N ILE A 996 8.45 -39.32 14.04
CA ILE A 996 8.13 -39.50 15.46
C ILE A 996 8.76 -40.80 15.96
N PHE A 997 8.67 -41.86 15.16
CA PHE A 997 9.15 -43.18 15.53
C PHE A 997 10.64 -43.16 15.85
N GLU A 998 11.50 -42.64 14.96
CA GLU A 998 12.95 -42.56 15.19
C GLU A 998 13.33 -41.74 16.43
N LYS A 999 12.53 -40.73 16.78
CA LYS A 999 12.69 -39.95 18.02
C LYS A 999 12.24 -40.74 19.26
N CYS A 1000 11.20 -41.57 19.16
CA CYS A 1000 10.85 -42.49 20.26
C CYS A 1000 11.98 -43.51 20.48
N VAL A 1001 12.52 -44.06 19.40
CA VAL A 1001 13.61 -45.04 19.37
C VAL A 1001 14.89 -44.52 20.06
N SER A 1002 15.23 -43.24 19.91
CA SER A 1002 16.37 -42.63 20.63
C SER A 1002 16.10 -42.43 22.12
N THR A 1003 14.91 -41.94 22.49
CA THR A 1003 14.59 -41.60 23.89
C THR A 1003 14.45 -42.79 24.85
N ILE A 1004 14.10 -43.99 24.38
CA ILE A 1004 13.94 -45.17 25.25
C ILE A 1004 15.25 -45.81 25.73
N GLN A 1005 16.42 -45.33 25.29
CA GLN A 1005 17.71 -45.98 25.53
C GLN A 1005 18.06 -46.14 27.02
N ASP A 1006 17.75 -45.14 27.84
CA ASP A 1006 18.15 -45.13 29.26
C ASP A 1006 17.32 -46.07 30.15
N LEU A 1007 16.27 -46.68 29.58
CA LEU A 1007 15.36 -47.61 30.26
C LEU A 1007 15.58 -49.08 29.88
N VAL A 1008 16.57 -49.40 29.03
CA VAL A 1008 16.77 -50.75 28.48
C VAL A 1008 18.24 -51.19 28.52
N LEU A 1009 18.47 -52.49 28.74
CA LEU A 1009 19.82 -53.07 28.83
C LEU A 1009 20.34 -53.56 27.47
N THR A 1010 19.55 -54.32 26.73
CA THR A 1010 19.90 -54.79 25.38
C THR A 1010 18.76 -54.56 24.42
N ARG A 1011 19.07 -54.33 23.13
CA ARG A 1011 18.08 -53.99 22.10
C ARG A 1011 18.52 -54.39 20.70
N MET A 1012 17.53 -54.56 19.83
CA MET A 1012 17.64 -54.75 18.38
C MET A 1012 16.67 -53.79 17.70
N ASP A 1013 17.18 -53.05 16.72
CA ASP A 1013 16.46 -51.96 16.07
C ASP A 1013 16.32 -52.22 14.56
N TRP A 1014 15.08 -52.15 14.07
CA TRP A 1014 14.71 -52.20 12.65
C TRP A 1014 14.23 -50.82 12.19
N LYS A 1015 13.72 -50.68 10.95
CA LYS A 1015 13.21 -49.39 10.47
C LYS A 1015 11.90 -48.99 11.16
N CYS A 1016 11.03 -49.97 11.39
CA CYS A 1016 9.66 -49.77 11.92
C CYS A 1016 9.39 -50.48 13.27
N ALA A 1017 10.40 -51.08 13.89
CA ALA A 1017 10.28 -51.80 15.16
C ALA A 1017 11.57 -51.75 16.00
N VAL A 1018 11.43 -51.84 17.32
CA VAL A 1018 12.52 -52.07 18.28
C VAL A 1018 12.09 -53.16 19.25
N PHE A 1019 12.94 -54.17 19.41
CA PHE A 1019 12.85 -55.13 20.51
C PHE A 1019 13.93 -54.79 21.53
N ALA A 1020 13.59 -54.72 22.81
CA ALA A 1020 14.53 -54.43 23.89
C ALA A 1020 14.24 -55.28 25.14
N THR A 1021 15.19 -55.34 26.07
CA THR A 1021 15.10 -56.13 27.31
C THR A 1021 15.66 -55.36 28.50
N THR A 1022 15.05 -55.57 29.66
CA THR A 1022 15.55 -55.17 31.00
C THR A 1022 16.13 -56.41 31.70
N GLU A 1023 16.20 -56.42 33.04
CA GLU A 1023 16.59 -57.63 33.78
C GLU A 1023 15.50 -58.71 33.77
N ASP A 1024 14.22 -58.32 33.92
CA ASP A 1024 13.07 -59.22 34.09
C ASP A 1024 11.96 -59.08 33.02
N GLU A 1025 12.03 -58.06 32.15
CA GLU A 1025 11.04 -57.77 31.10
C GLU A 1025 11.62 -57.68 29.69
N SER A 1026 10.73 -57.80 28.71
CA SER A 1026 10.98 -57.54 27.30
C SER A 1026 9.98 -56.53 26.73
N VAL A 1027 10.45 -55.68 25.82
CA VAL A 1027 9.76 -54.52 25.29
C VAL A 1027 9.74 -54.60 23.76
N LEU A 1028 8.57 -54.38 23.15
CA LEU A 1028 8.43 -54.21 21.71
C LEU A 1028 7.75 -52.86 21.41
N LEU A 1029 8.48 -51.95 20.78
CA LEU A 1029 7.97 -50.69 20.23
C LEU A 1029 7.85 -50.84 18.71
N ARG A 1030 6.69 -50.55 18.12
CA ARG A 1030 6.43 -50.78 16.69
C ARG A 1030 5.56 -49.70 16.06
N GLU A 1031 5.98 -49.20 14.90
CA GLU A 1031 5.15 -48.36 14.03
C GLU A 1031 4.18 -49.22 13.21
N GLY A 1032 2.97 -48.71 12.99
CA GLY A 1032 1.96 -49.38 12.19
C GLY A 1032 0.82 -48.45 11.78
N VAL A 1033 -0.26 -49.05 11.29
CA VAL A 1033 -1.47 -48.35 10.87
C VAL A 1033 -2.69 -49.10 11.42
N ASP A 1034 -3.64 -48.39 12.00
CA ASP A 1034 -4.89 -48.95 12.51
C ASP A 1034 -5.93 -49.19 11.40
N ILE A 1035 -7.02 -49.90 11.72
CA ILE A 1035 -8.13 -50.26 10.84
C ILE A 1035 -8.71 -49.05 10.08
N GLN A 1036 -8.66 -47.85 10.66
CA GLN A 1036 -9.12 -46.61 10.03
C GLN A 1036 -8.08 -45.92 9.13
N SER A 1037 -6.95 -46.57 8.84
CA SER A 1037 -5.78 -46.00 8.14
C SER A 1037 -5.06 -44.87 8.91
N CYS A 1038 -5.26 -44.77 10.23
CA CYS A 1038 -4.54 -43.82 11.08
C CYS A 1038 -3.15 -44.37 11.46
N PRO A 1039 -2.06 -43.57 11.40
CA PRO A 1039 -0.76 -43.96 11.92
C PRO A 1039 -0.83 -44.28 13.42
N ILE A 1040 -0.17 -45.34 13.84
CA ILE A 1040 -0.07 -45.75 15.25
C ILE A 1040 1.37 -46.13 15.64
N ILE A 1041 1.70 -45.92 16.91
CA ILE A 1041 2.88 -46.49 17.55
C ILE A 1041 2.39 -47.37 18.70
N LYS A 1042 2.62 -48.68 18.60
CA LYS A 1042 2.28 -49.66 19.63
C LYS A 1042 3.52 -49.94 20.48
N LEU A 1043 3.42 -49.67 21.78
CA LEU A 1043 4.37 -50.11 22.80
C LEU A 1043 3.78 -51.35 23.49
N THR A 1044 4.59 -52.39 23.69
CA THR A 1044 4.18 -53.63 24.36
C THR A 1044 5.28 -54.07 25.32
N VAL A 1045 4.92 -54.48 26.53
CA VAL A 1045 5.84 -55.00 27.55
C VAL A 1045 5.36 -56.39 27.98
N ARG A 1046 6.29 -57.35 28.06
CA ARG A 1046 6.08 -58.71 28.56
C ARG A 1046 7.05 -59.02 29.70
N GLY A 1047 6.58 -59.77 30.68
CA GLY A 1047 7.36 -60.13 31.87
C GLY A 1047 6.63 -61.12 32.76
N THR A 1048 7.25 -61.57 33.85
CA THR A 1048 6.68 -62.59 34.74
C THR A 1048 5.76 -61.99 35.82
N ASP A 1049 6.16 -60.87 36.43
CA ASP A 1049 5.31 -60.10 37.33
C ASP A 1049 4.48 -59.04 36.58
N PHE A 1050 3.30 -58.70 37.10
CA PHE A 1050 2.45 -57.67 36.51
C PHE A 1050 2.73 -56.27 37.07
N SER A 1051 3.26 -56.16 38.30
CA SER A 1051 3.58 -54.84 38.87
C SER A 1051 4.80 -54.24 38.18
N SER A 1052 5.84 -55.02 37.94
CA SER A 1052 7.05 -54.54 37.23
C SER A 1052 6.77 -54.16 35.78
N ILE A 1053 5.97 -54.96 35.05
CA ILE A 1053 5.46 -54.62 33.70
C ILE A 1053 4.78 -53.24 33.70
N LEU A 1054 3.91 -52.97 34.68
CA LEU A 1054 3.20 -51.69 34.76
C LEU A 1054 4.11 -50.53 35.17
N GLU A 1055 5.14 -50.76 35.97
CA GLU A 1055 6.13 -49.76 36.35
C GLU A 1055 6.99 -49.35 35.14
N LEU A 1056 7.63 -50.31 34.48
CA LEU A 1056 8.41 -50.08 33.25
C LEU A 1056 7.55 -49.47 32.13
N LEU A 1057 6.31 -49.92 31.97
CA LEU A 1057 5.37 -49.33 31.00
C LEU A 1057 5.01 -47.88 31.36
N THR A 1058 4.94 -47.53 32.66
CA THR A 1058 4.70 -46.15 33.12
C THR A 1058 5.86 -45.24 32.71
N ASP A 1059 7.10 -45.68 32.91
CA ASP A 1059 8.30 -44.91 32.62
C ASP A 1059 8.52 -44.72 31.11
N LEU A 1060 8.40 -45.80 30.33
CA LEU A 1060 8.48 -45.75 28.86
C LEU A 1060 7.41 -44.82 28.27
N VAL A 1061 6.19 -44.87 28.82
CA VAL A 1061 5.11 -43.96 28.47
C VAL A 1061 5.52 -42.52 28.79
N GLN A 1062 5.96 -42.21 30.02
CA GLN A 1062 6.39 -40.86 30.43
C GLN A 1062 7.44 -40.24 29.49
N VAL A 1063 8.44 -41.02 29.09
CA VAL A 1063 9.50 -40.60 28.16
C VAL A 1063 8.94 -40.22 26.79
N ILE A 1064 8.12 -41.09 26.18
CA ILE A 1064 7.50 -40.83 24.86
C ILE A 1064 6.64 -39.55 24.88
N ASN A 1065 6.01 -39.21 26.01
CA ASN A 1065 5.13 -38.04 26.10
C ASN A 1065 5.93 -36.77 26.20
N THR A 1066 6.99 -36.79 27.00
CA THR A 1066 7.93 -35.68 27.14
C THR A 1066 8.47 -35.29 25.76
N LEU A 1067 8.74 -36.28 24.90
CA LEU A 1067 9.03 -36.08 23.48
C LEU A 1067 7.83 -35.49 22.70
N LEU A 1068 6.64 -36.12 22.74
CA LEU A 1068 5.47 -35.66 21.97
C LEU A 1068 4.99 -34.25 22.34
N ILE A 1069 5.14 -33.84 23.60
CA ILE A 1069 4.80 -32.50 24.10
C ILE A 1069 5.69 -31.41 23.50
N ARG A 1070 6.99 -31.70 23.28
CA ARG A 1070 7.92 -30.80 22.58
C ARG A 1070 7.49 -30.48 21.14
N HIS A 1071 6.55 -31.22 20.56
CA HIS A 1071 5.99 -30.96 19.24
C HIS A 1071 4.60 -30.29 19.37
N PRO A 1072 4.51 -28.95 19.33
CA PRO A 1072 3.29 -28.21 19.68
C PRO A 1072 2.11 -28.48 18.73
N GLY A 1073 2.37 -28.83 17.47
CA GLY A 1073 1.35 -29.11 16.46
C GLY A 1073 0.85 -30.56 16.41
N ILE A 1074 1.49 -31.52 17.10
CA ILE A 1074 1.09 -32.92 17.08
C ILE A 1074 -0.07 -33.16 18.07
N TYR A 1075 -1.02 -33.97 17.64
CA TYR A 1075 -2.14 -34.45 18.45
C TYR A 1075 -2.23 -35.98 18.36
N TRP A 1076 -2.40 -36.63 19.51
CA TRP A 1076 -2.44 -38.08 19.63
C TRP A 1076 -3.50 -38.51 20.65
N LYS A 1077 -4.02 -39.73 20.49
CA LYS A 1077 -4.86 -40.45 21.48
C LYS A 1077 -4.13 -41.72 21.91
N ILE A 1078 -4.38 -42.22 23.12
CA ILE A 1078 -3.64 -43.37 23.67
C ILE A 1078 -4.58 -44.42 24.21
N ASP A 1079 -4.69 -45.53 23.49
CA ASP A 1079 -5.53 -46.63 23.94
C ASP A 1079 -4.82 -47.54 24.94
N PHE A 1080 -5.57 -47.90 26.00
CA PHE A 1080 -5.14 -48.75 27.09
C PHE A 1080 -6.07 -49.97 27.18
N PRO A 1081 -5.58 -51.21 26.97
CA PRO A 1081 -6.40 -52.42 26.98
C PRO A 1081 -6.82 -52.89 28.39
N MET A 1082 -6.35 -52.23 29.45
CA MET A 1082 -6.51 -52.66 30.86
C MET A 1082 -7.36 -51.68 31.66
N LYS A 1083 -8.41 -52.18 32.33
CA LYS A 1083 -9.23 -51.42 33.30
C LYS A 1083 -8.53 -51.26 34.67
N ASN A 1084 -7.26 -50.87 34.70
CA ASN A 1084 -6.50 -50.71 35.96
C ASN A 1084 -6.44 -49.23 36.40
N ILE A 1085 -7.19 -48.90 37.44
CA ILE A 1085 -7.34 -47.54 37.96
C ILE A 1085 -6.04 -47.02 38.59
N ASP A 1086 -5.24 -47.85 39.26
CA ASP A 1086 -4.02 -47.40 39.93
C ASP A 1086 -2.96 -46.93 38.92
N PHE A 1087 -2.81 -47.66 37.81
CA PHE A 1087 -1.93 -47.28 36.70
C PHE A 1087 -2.38 -45.96 36.06
N LEU A 1088 -3.69 -45.81 35.80
CA LEU A 1088 -4.27 -44.55 35.32
C LEU A 1088 -4.03 -43.41 36.31
N SER A 1089 -4.19 -43.62 37.62
CA SER A 1089 -3.94 -42.60 38.64
C SER A 1089 -2.49 -42.09 38.61
N LYS A 1090 -1.50 -42.99 38.46
CA LYS A 1090 -0.08 -42.61 38.30
C LYS A 1090 0.13 -41.79 37.02
N VAL A 1091 -0.29 -42.31 35.87
CA VAL A 1091 -0.13 -41.67 34.55
C VAL A 1091 -0.86 -40.31 34.46
N THR A 1092 -1.99 -40.13 35.16
CA THR A 1092 -2.71 -38.84 35.23
C THR A 1092 -2.16 -37.84 36.25
N SER A 1093 -1.30 -38.28 37.17
CA SER A 1093 -0.72 -37.43 38.22
C SER A 1093 0.59 -36.75 37.82
N MET A 1094 1.21 -37.17 36.71
CA MET A 1094 2.49 -36.67 36.25
C MET A 1094 2.42 -35.18 35.86
N PRO A 1095 3.36 -34.33 36.30
CA PRO A 1095 3.43 -32.95 35.83
C PRO A 1095 3.70 -32.90 34.32
N ASP A 1096 3.08 -31.94 33.65
CA ASP A 1096 3.13 -31.66 32.20
C ASP A 1096 2.69 -32.77 31.22
N VAL A 1097 2.51 -34.01 31.67
CA VAL A 1097 2.03 -35.13 30.83
C VAL A 1097 0.59 -34.88 30.37
N LYS A 1098 0.41 -34.58 29.07
CA LYS A 1098 -0.90 -34.32 28.46
C LYS A 1098 -1.44 -35.53 27.70
N PHE A 1099 -2.55 -36.12 28.15
CA PHE A 1099 -3.02 -37.44 27.73
C PHE A 1099 -4.53 -37.67 27.68
N GLU A 1100 -4.95 -38.71 26.93
CA GLU A 1100 -6.26 -39.36 27.03
C GLU A 1100 -6.36 -40.70 26.27
N ASN A 1101 -7.09 -41.67 26.85
CA ASN A 1101 -8.29 -42.22 26.21
C ASN A 1101 -9.35 -42.55 27.27
N THR A 1102 -10.62 -42.30 26.95
CA THR A 1102 -11.76 -42.35 27.86
C THR A 1102 -12.98 -43.07 27.28
N ASP A 1103 -13.01 -43.39 25.97
CA ASP A 1103 -14.18 -44.00 25.30
C ASP A 1103 -14.59 -45.36 25.90
N HIS A 1104 -13.60 -46.21 26.23
CA HIS A 1104 -13.81 -47.50 26.90
C HIS A 1104 -14.04 -47.39 28.42
N MET A 1105 -13.73 -46.25 29.03
CA MET A 1105 -13.97 -45.94 30.44
C MET A 1105 -15.37 -45.35 30.65
N LEU A 1106 -15.81 -44.44 29.79
CA LEU A 1106 -17.16 -43.89 29.78
C LEU A 1106 -18.22 -45.00 29.72
N THR A 1107 -18.03 -46.01 28.86
CA THR A 1107 -18.93 -47.19 28.83
C THR A 1107 -18.85 -48.07 30.08
N ALA A 1108 -17.74 -48.04 30.83
CA ALA A 1108 -17.54 -48.81 32.06
C ALA A 1108 -17.91 -48.05 33.36
N VAL A 1109 -18.12 -46.74 33.29
CA VAL A 1109 -18.57 -45.86 34.38
C VAL A 1109 -20.05 -45.48 34.23
N THR A 1110 -20.59 -45.52 33.01
CA THR A 1110 -22.04 -45.37 32.74
C THR A 1110 -22.83 -46.68 32.77
N SER A 1111 -22.18 -47.82 33.04
CA SER A 1111 -22.82 -49.12 33.31
C SER A 1111 -22.54 -49.62 34.72
#